data_AF-A0A945QPQ8-F1
#
_entry.id   AF-A0A945QPQ8-F1
#
_cell.length_a   1.000
_cell.length_b   1.000
_cell.length_c   1.000
_cell.angle_alpha   90.00
_cell.angle_beta   90.00
_cell.angle_gamma   90.00
#
_symmetry.space_group_name_H-M   'P 1'
#
loop_
_entity.id
_entity.type
_entity.pdbx_description
1 polymer ?
#
loop_
_entity_poly.entity_id
_entity_poly.type
_entity_poly.pdbx_seq_one_letter_code
_entity_poly.pdbx_strand_id
1 'polypeptide(L)'
;MSSITYLSLLLLLLGFVPSTGQNLALYGLDARRSQILQISPSTGEILNQFSSPVLCRPEGACGLAFSGHSLFFVDATDPDRLIYEFAPDGTAIWHSFPAPGAKVDGLAFADGGLLALSFDEDRIYHVDTFAGEVVRQVDSSVDLVGGLAAGGGTLYASQIRPPVVYALDAGSGAVVREISVAGALPTGLAVLGQRLFVGDFTGQRILEFALPTGAEVGQFGGAAGRFSGLAAGSAQPFVPYVLQINPVAENLTADGRVELVVRAGIYDTNGRLLRTNNHTQILFGVAGSSPQVVQVTAGEAEAVLTLDPGAEVVVEARVLGLASAFLTRRIVAPATRIELHFTENFLGLIKVEAKLFDGTGGLAFEDTSSIYFSVLRGLAAVIGPQVVAAREGKAHTWIEPQGRDSDLVIAAQVRSFVHSAGFQVSSAFADSPVAEGGGLAVSVGRVGGRDQFPPAPPTDIEARNLQDQVEIRWTLSADDVAPVWFDYGDRRVRQLGVYGYRVYRSRDRTFYEEIGRVGPGVDRYFDRTRQVDGTYRYKVLAEDQDNWREMVILPGTTEDMRRTVMIDSAVGVDAGGAPIYGLFDEDLDVDLDDFFLFADHFGRELGEQIFDPLFDLDESGAVDFADFFLLADHFGQQAVSR
;
A
#
# COMPACT_ATOMS: atom_id res chain seq x y z
N MET A 1 24.03 -44.03 4.59
CA MET A 1 24.80 -44.09 3.32
C MET A 1 23.88 -43.51 2.26
N SER A 2 24.04 -42.29 1.75
CA SER A 2 25.28 -41.65 1.31
C SER A 2 25.15 -40.12 1.41
N SER A 3 26.20 -39.48 1.91
CA SER A 3 26.37 -38.04 1.94
C SER A 3 26.83 -37.55 0.56
N ILE A 4 26.12 -36.58 -0.02
CA ILE A 4 26.63 -35.74 -1.10
C ILE A 4 26.84 -34.36 -0.50
N THR A 5 28.11 -34.00 -0.39
CA THR A 5 28.66 -32.80 0.23
C THR A 5 28.39 -31.54 -0.60
N TYR A 6 27.94 -30.49 0.08
CA TYR A 6 27.99 -29.09 -0.34
C TYR A 6 29.41 -28.72 -0.77
N LEU A 7 29.65 -28.57 -2.08
CA LEU A 7 30.86 -27.95 -2.61
C LEU A 7 30.58 -27.32 -3.98
N SER A 8 30.01 -26.11 -3.99
CA SER A 8 30.09 -25.16 -5.12
C SER A 8 29.53 -23.78 -4.74
N LEU A 9 30.02 -23.19 -3.64
CA LEU A 9 29.78 -21.77 -3.36
C LEU A 9 30.85 -21.14 -2.46
N LEU A 10 32.13 -21.23 -2.84
CA LEU A 10 33.18 -20.30 -2.37
C LEU A 10 34.51 -20.58 -3.10
N LEU A 11 34.82 -19.78 -4.13
CA LEU A 11 36.17 -19.27 -4.50
C LEU A 11 36.15 -18.80 -5.97
N LEU A 12 35.94 -17.50 -6.17
CA LEU A 12 36.67 -16.74 -7.19
C LEU A 12 36.71 -15.26 -6.78
N LEU A 13 37.27 -15.01 -5.59
CA LEU A 13 37.85 -13.73 -5.22
C LEU A 13 39.36 -13.83 -5.50
N LEU A 14 39.85 -13.06 -6.47
CA LEU A 14 41.12 -12.31 -6.48
C LEU A 14 41.53 -11.99 -7.92
N GLY A 15 40.83 -10.99 -8.47
CA GLY A 15 41.23 -10.22 -9.64
C GLY A 15 40.90 -8.75 -9.41
N PHE A 16 41.15 -8.23 -8.20
CA PHE A 16 41.11 -6.78 -7.97
C PHE A 16 42.34 -6.17 -8.65
N VAL A 17 42.19 -5.86 -9.92
CA VAL A 17 42.91 -4.73 -10.50
C VAL A 17 42.24 -3.49 -9.92
N PRO A 18 42.96 -2.56 -9.27
CA PRO A 18 42.36 -1.29 -8.93
C PRO A 18 42.03 -0.59 -10.25
N SER A 19 40.74 -0.50 -10.60
CA SER A 19 40.29 0.31 -11.72
C SER A 19 40.45 1.79 -11.33
N THR A 20 41.65 2.34 -11.44
CA THR A 20 41.86 3.80 -11.46
C THR A 20 41.53 4.34 -12.85
N GLY A 21 40.33 4.02 -13.33
CA GLY A 21 39.74 4.57 -14.55
C GLY A 21 38.34 5.02 -14.18
N GLN A 22 38.16 6.31 -13.95
CA GLN A 22 36.80 6.84 -13.85
C GLN A 22 36.06 6.45 -15.12
N ASN A 23 34.85 5.92 -14.98
CA ASN A 23 33.99 5.53 -16.10
C ASN A 23 33.41 6.83 -16.69
N LEU A 24 34.28 7.61 -17.32
CA LEU A 24 33.96 8.93 -17.85
C LEU A 24 33.16 8.76 -19.15
N ALA A 25 32.04 9.46 -19.24
CA ALA A 25 31.20 9.45 -20.42
C ALA A 25 31.16 10.85 -21.05
N LEU A 26 31.21 10.90 -22.38
CA LEU A 26 30.91 12.09 -23.18
C LEU A 26 29.83 11.69 -24.17
N TYR A 27 28.81 12.52 -24.29
CA TYR A 27 27.70 12.38 -25.21
C TYR A 27 27.61 13.62 -26.08
N GLY A 28 27.22 13.43 -27.35
CA GLY A 28 26.96 14.52 -28.27
C GLY A 28 25.76 14.26 -29.16
N LEU A 29 24.95 15.29 -29.39
CA LEU A 29 23.78 15.25 -30.23
C LEU A 29 24.12 15.72 -31.65
N ASP A 30 24.08 14.81 -32.62
CA ASP A 30 24.09 15.14 -34.04
C ASP A 30 22.69 15.61 -34.47
N ALA A 31 22.49 16.93 -34.49
CA ALA A 31 21.23 17.56 -34.88
C ALA A 31 20.79 17.19 -36.30
N ARG A 32 21.74 16.89 -37.21
CA ARG A 32 21.42 16.55 -38.60
C ARG A 32 20.64 15.23 -38.68
N ARG A 33 20.95 14.30 -37.79
CA ARG A 33 20.38 12.95 -37.75
C ARG A 33 19.40 12.73 -36.60
N SER A 34 19.29 13.70 -35.68
CA SER A 34 18.59 13.52 -34.41
C SER A 34 19.08 12.26 -33.68
N GLN A 35 20.42 12.11 -33.61
CA GLN A 35 21.09 10.99 -32.97
C GLN A 35 21.99 11.47 -31.84
N ILE A 36 21.88 10.82 -30.70
CA ILE A 36 22.79 10.98 -29.57
C ILE A 36 23.89 9.92 -29.71
N LEU A 37 25.13 10.39 -29.66
CA LEU A 37 26.34 9.59 -29.80
C LEU A 37 27.04 9.52 -28.45
N GLN A 38 27.35 8.33 -27.99
CA GLN A 38 28.30 8.14 -26.89
C GLN A 38 29.71 8.16 -27.49
N ILE A 39 30.56 9.04 -26.99
CA ILE A 39 31.85 9.36 -27.57
C ILE A 39 32.94 9.09 -26.53
N SER A 40 34.02 8.44 -26.95
CA SER A 40 35.23 8.32 -26.14
C SER A 40 35.84 9.70 -25.91
N PRO A 41 35.94 10.18 -24.66
CA PRO A 41 36.44 11.53 -24.38
C PRO A 41 37.94 11.70 -24.69
N SER A 42 38.70 10.61 -24.86
CA SER A 42 40.13 10.65 -25.16
C SER A 42 40.44 10.47 -26.65
N THR A 43 39.58 9.82 -27.42
CA THR A 43 39.85 9.48 -28.83
C THR A 43 38.84 10.05 -29.82
N GLY A 44 37.66 10.48 -29.36
CA GLY A 44 36.56 10.87 -30.22
C GLY A 44 35.85 9.71 -30.93
N GLU A 45 36.18 8.46 -30.58
CA GLU A 45 35.53 7.27 -31.13
C GLU A 45 34.06 7.18 -30.70
N ILE A 46 33.17 6.82 -31.63
CA ILE A 46 31.76 6.60 -31.32
C ILE A 46 31.62 5.19 -30.72
N LEU A 47 31.23 5.13 -29.45
CA LEU A 47 31.06 3.90 -28.67
C LEU A 47 29.64 3.33 -28.81
N ASN A 48 28.64 4.19 -28.92
CA ASN A 48 27.23 3.84 -29.08
C ASN A 48 26.47 4.98 -29.77
N GLN A 49 25.30 4.68 -30.36
CA GLN A 49 24.42 5.67 -30.98
C GLN A 49 22.94 5.26 -30.90
N PHE A 50 22.07 6.24 -30.64
CA PHE A 50 20.62 6.04 -30.57
C PHE A 50 19.87 7.33 -30.91
N SER A 51 18.57 7.24 -31.20
CA SER A 51 17.73 8.40 -31.55
C SER A 51 17.44 9.28 -30.32
N SER A 52 17.34 10.59 -30.50
CA SER A 52 16.83 11.48 -29.46
C SER A 52 15.33 11.22 -29.19
N PRO A 53 14.82 11.51 -27.97
CA PRO A 53 13.41 11.29 -27.61
C PRO A 53 12.40 11.95 -28.56
N VAL A 54 12.71 13.17 -28.99
CA VAL A 54 12.00 13.88 -30.05
C VAL A 54 13.00 14.37 -31.10
N LEU A 55 12.51 14.75 -32.28
CA LEU A 55 13.35 15.22 -33.37
C LEU A 55 13.99 16.56 -33.02
N CYS A 56 15.32 16.58 -32.92
CA CYS A 56 16.08 17.82 -32.79
C CYS A 56 16.05 18.57 -34.13
N ARG A 57 15.49 19.78 -34.15
CA ARG A 57 15.41 20.56 -35.40
C ARG A 57 16.81 21.01 -35.87
N PRO A 58 17.04 21.13 -37.19
CA PRO A 58 18.35 21.42 -37.76
C PRO A 58 18.84 22.86 -37.51
N GLU A 59 18.16 23.62 -36.66
CA GLU A 59 18.59 24.93 -36.14
C GLU A 59 19.50 24.77 -34.91
N GLY A 60 19.57 23.57 -34.30
CA GLY A 60 20.52 23.23 -33.26
C GLY A 60 20.17 23.74 -31.86
N ALA A 61 18.90 24.08 -31.62
CA ALA A 61 18.41 24.55 -30.32
C ALA A 61 18.05 23.37 -29.40
N CYS A 62 19.02 22.49 -29.16
CA CYS A 62 18.82 21.24 -28.43
C CYS A 62 19.90 21.06 -27.36
N GLY A 63 19.48 20.82 -26.12
CA GLY A 63 20.35 20.68 -24.97
C GLY A 63 20.51 19.22 -24.55
N LEU A 64 21.69 18.89 -24.01
CA LEU A 64 21.94 17.61 -23.37
C LEU A 64 22.57 17.83 -21.99
N ALA A 65 22.19 17.01 -21.01
CA ALA A 65 22.92 16.91 -19.74
C ALA A 65 23.05 15.45 -19.30
N PHE A 66 24.02 15.15 -18.45
CA PHE A 66 24.27 13.81 -17.93
C PHE A 66 24.47 13.88 -16.41
N SER A 67 23.61 13.22 -15.65
CA SER A 67 23.72 13.19 -14.17
C SER A 67 24.77 12.22 -13.66
N GLY A 68 25.27 11.34 -14.52
CA GLY A 68 26.02 10.15 -14.14
C GLY A 68 25.21 8.87 -14.30
N HIS A 69 23.88 8.93 -14.18
CA HIS A 69 23.00 7.76 -14.29
C HIS A 69 21.89 7.93 -15.34
N SER A 70 21.56 9.17 -15.71
CA SER A 70 20.53 9.50 -16.69
C SER A 70 21.05 10.55 -17.67
N LEU A 71 20.52 10.51 -18.90
CA LEU A 71 20.62 11.62 -19.83
C LEU A 71 19.36 12.47 -19.78
N PHE A 72 19.55 13.78 -19.90
CA PHE A 72 18.49 14.75 -20.08
C PHE A 72 18.58 15.35 -21.48
N PHE A 73 17.43 15.55 -22.12
CA PHE A 73 17.32 16.14 -23.44
C PHE A 73 16.19 17.17 -23.47
N VAL A 74 16.42 18.25 -24.22
CA VAL A 74 15.42 19.27 -24.53
C VAL A 74 15.59 19.72 -25.98
N ASP A 75 14.49 20.11 -26.61
CA ASP A 75 14.48 20.84 -27.88
C ASP A 75 13.58 22.08 -27.72
N ALA A 76 14.11 23.28 -28.01
CA ALA A 76 13.41 24.55 -27.83
C ALA A 76 12.22 24.77 -28.79
N THR A 77 12.01 23.84 -29.71
CA THR A 77 10.95 23.82 -30.72
C THR A 77 9.99 22.65 -30.55
N ASP A 78 10.19 21.82 -29.53
CA ASP A 78 9.26 20.79 -29.10
C ASP A 78 7.89 21.44 -28.79
N PRO A 79 6.81 21.03 -29.48
CA PRO A 79 5.47 21.57 -29.21
C PRO A 79 5.01 21.29 -27.77
N ASP A 80 5.45 20.18 -27.17
CA ASP A 80 5.07 19.80 -25.81
C ASP A 80 5.92 20.50 -24.75
N ARG A 81 7.05 21.09 -25.16
CA ARG A 81 8.01 21.84 -24.34
C ARG A 81 8.45 21.04 -23.13
N LEU A 82 8.93 19.83 -23.36
CA LEU A 82 9.34 18.93 -22.30
C LEU A 82 10.86 18.81 -22.21
N ILE A 83 11.31 18.56 -20.99
CA ILE A 83 12.61 17.97 -20.71
C ILE A 83 12.37 16.47 -20.52
N TYR A 84 13.14 15.67 -21.24
CA TYR A 84 13.07 14.20 -21.19
C TYR A 84 14.27 13.67 -20.41
N GLU A 85 14.00 12.81 -19.42
CA GLU A 85 15.02 12.02 -18.75
C GLU A 85 14.93 10.57 -19.20
N PHE A 86 16.05 9.99 -19.62
CA PHE A 86 16.09 8.67 -20.23
C PHE A 86 17.38 7.92 -19.93
N ALA A 87 17.33 6.61 -20.16
CA ALA A 87 18.44 5.70 -19.96
C ALA A 87 19.66 6.13 -20.80
N PRO A 88 20.90 6.09 -20.27
CA PRO A 88 22.09 6.52 -21.02
C PRO A 88 22.42 5.72 -22.29
N ASP A 89 21.74 4.59 -22.49
CA ASP A 89 21.80 3.76 -23.71
C ASP A 89 20.66 4.03 -24.70
N GLY A 90 19.74 4.95 -24.37
CA GLY A 90 18.60 5.33 -25.19
C GLY A 90 17.43 4.34 -25.18
N THR A 91 17.44 3.32 -24.30
CA THR A 91 16.45 2.24 -24.34
C THR A 91 15.07 2.61 -23.80
N ALA A 92 14.98 3.57 -22.88
CA ALA A 92 13.71 4.02 -22.31
C ALA A 92 13.77 5.44 -21.79
N ILE A 93 12.63 6.14 -21.94
CA ILE A 93 12.33 7.39 -21.23
C ILE A 93 11.81 7.01 -19.85
N TRP A 94 12.48 7.48 -18.80
CA TRP A 94 12.10 7.22 -17.41
C TRP A 94 11.21 8.31 -16.83
N HIS A 95 11.38 9.54 -17.30
CA HIS A 95 10.60 10.69 -16.82
C HIS A 95 10.54 11.79 -17.89
N SER A 96 9.52 12.64 -17.78
CA SER A 96 9.38 13.85 -18.56
C SER A 96 8.68 14.92 -17.72
N PHE A 97 9.09 16.17 -17.86
CA PHE A 97 8.46 17.29 -17.17
C PHE A 97 8.55 18.58 -18.01
N PRO A 98 7.66 19.56 -17.78
CA PRO A 98 7.67 20.82 -18.52
C PRO A 98 9.02 21.55 -18.40
N ALA A 99 9.51 22.06 -19.52
CA ALA A 99 10.65 22.97 -19.52
C ALA A 99 10.26 24.29 -18.81
N PRO A 100 11.16 24.87 -18.00
CA PRO A 100 10.85 26.07 -17.19
C PRO A 100 10.72 27.36 -18.02
N GLY A 101 11.16 27.36 -19.28
CA GLY A 101 11.10 28.50 -20.19
C GLY A 101 10.58 28.09 -21.57
N ALA A 102 10.14 29.07 -22.37
CA ALA A 102 9.57 28.82 -23.70
C ALA A 102 10.61 28.37 -24.73
N LYS A 103 11.89 28.68 -24.49
CA LYS A 103 13.00 28.49 -25.42
C LYS A 103 14.25 27.93 -24.74
N VAL A 104 14.06 26.85 -23.98
CA VAL A 104 15.18 26.14 -23.37
C VAL A 104 15.98 25.38 -24.43
N ASP A 105 17.26 25.72 -24.60
CA ASP A 105 18.15 25.13 -25.61
C ASP A 105 19.47 24.58 -25.03
N GLY A 106 19.82 24.97 -23.80
CA GLY A 106 21.00 24.46 -23.09
C GLY A 106 20.63 23.71 -21.81
N LEU A 107 21.25 22.55 -21.58
CA LEU A 107 21.13 21.81 -20.33
C LEU A 107 22.51 21.55 -19.73
N ALA A 108 22.60 21.53 -18.40
CA ALA A 108 23.75 21.01 -17.67
C ALA A 108 23.28 20.31 -16.39
N PHE A 109 24.12 19.46 -15.80
CA PHE A 109 23.82 18.83 -14.52
C PHE A 109 24.92 19.15 -13.52
N ALA A 110 24.56 19.65 -12.35
CA ALA A 110 25.48 19.96 -11.27
C ALA A 110 24.78 19.92 -9.92
N ASP A 111 25.53 19.59 -8.88
CA ASP A 111 25.08 19.65 -7.48
C ASP A 111 23.75 18.91 -7.22
N GLY A 112 23.52 17.81 -7.96
CA GLY A 112 22.32 16.98 -7.83
C GLY A 112 21.06 17.54 -8.51
N GLY A 113 21.17 18.65 -9.24
CA GLY A 113 20.05 19.27 -9.95
C GLY A 113 20.35 19.52 -11.43
N LEU A 114 19.27 19.78 -12.18
CA LEU A 114 19.37 20.13 -13.59
C LEU A 114 19.41 21.65 -13.75
N LEU A 115 20.29 22.12 -14.62
CA LEU A 115 20.37 23.50 -15.06
C LEU A 115 19.79 23.60 -16.47
N ALA A 116 18.92 24.58 -16.72
CA ALA A 116 18.26 24.79 -18.00
C ALA A 116 18.39 26.26 -18.43
N LEU A 117 19.05 26.51 -19.56
CA LEU A 117 19.22 27.83 -20.16
C LEU A 117 18.05 28.12 -21.10
N SER A 118 17.32 29.23 -20.87
CA SER A 118 16.35 29.79 -21.82
C SER A 118 16.99 30.96 -22.57
N PHE A 119 17.20 30.80 -23.88
CA PHE A 119 17.96 31.76 -24.67
C PHE A 119 17.20 33.06 -24.97
N ASP A 120 15.87 33.05 -24.89
CA ASP A 120 15.05 34.26 -25.08
C ASP A 120 15.00 35.16 -23.85
N GLU A 121 15.40 34.61 -22.70
CA GLU A 121 15.39 35.30 -21.40
C GLU A 121 16.79 35.55 -20.84
N ASP A 122 17.84 35.02 -21.48
CA ASP A 122 19.22 35.00 -20.94
C ASP A 122 19.30 34.45 -19.51
N ARG A 123 18.44 33.47 -19.21
CA ARG A 123 18.22 32.96 -17.85
C ARG A 123 18.58 31.49 -17.74
N ILE A 124 19.27 31.16 -16.65
CA ILE A 124 19.57 29.79 -16.25
C ILE A 124 18.69 29.42 -15.06
N TYR A 125 17.83 28.42 -15.26
CA TYR A 125 16.96 27.82 -14.26
C TYR A 125 17.66 26.65 -13.59
N HIS A 126 17.61 26.57 -12.27
CA HIS A 126 17.89 25.35 -11.52
C HIS A 126 16.56 24.63 -11.29
N VAL A 127 16.49 23.40 -11.75
CA VAL A 127 15.29 22.58 -11.77
C VAL A 127 15.52 21.35 -10.91
N ASP A 128 14.58 21.12 -10.00
CA ASP A 128 14.45 19.85 -9.30
C ASP A 128 14.04 18.77 -10.31
N THR A 129 14.88 17.77 -10.53
CA THR A 129 14.63 16.76 -11.59
C THR A 129 13.46 15.86 -11.27
N PHE A 130 13.05 15.77 -10.01
CA PHE A 130 11.95 14.92 -9.60
C PHE A 130 10.59 15.59 -9.83
N ALA A 131 10.42 16.81 -9.32
CA ALA A 131 9.17 17.56 -9.43
C ALA A 131 9.06 18.32 -10.77
N GLY A 132 10.18 18.56 -11.45
CA GLY A 132 10.25 19.47 -12.59
C GLY A 132 10.04 20.93 -12.19
N GLU A 133 10.22 21.26 -10.91
CA GLU A 133 9.97 22.59 -10.37
C GLU A 133 11.26 23.43 -10.39
N VAL A 134 11.12 24.71 -10.71
CA VAL A 134 12.21 25.69 -10.61
C VAL A 134 12.48 25.97 -9.14
N VAL A 135 13.68 25.65 -8.66
CA VAL A 135 14.11 25.92 -7.28
C VAL A 135 14.91 27.23 -7.16
N ARG A 136 15.55 27.65 -8.25
CA ARG A 136 16.34 28.89 -8.33
C ARG A 136 16.46 29.34 -9.78
N GLN A 137 16.69 30.63 -9.99
CA GLN A 137 17.04 31.18 -11.29
C GLN A 137 18.18 32.17 -11.17
N VAL A 138 18.93 32.32 -12.26
CA VAL A 138 20.06 33.23 -12.40
C VAL A 138 19.97 33.90 -13.76
N ASP A 139 19.92 35.23 -13.77
CA ASP A 139 19.92 36.03 -15.00
C ASP A 139 21.37 36.37 -15.39
N SER A 140 21.66 36.34 -16.69
CA SER A 140 22.94 36.77 -17.26
C SER A 140 22.84 38.19 -17.81
N SER A 141 23.95 38.94 -17.78
CA SER A 141 24.04 40.25 -18.43
C SER A 141 24.53 40.18 -19.88
N VAL A 142 24.74 38.98 -20.41
CA VAL A 142 25.20 38.70 -21.77
C VAL A 142 24.20 37.77 -22.48
N ASP A 143 24.13 37.90 -23.81
CA ASP A 143 23.26 37.11 -24.69
C ASP A 143 23.72 35.65 -24.69
N LEU A 144 22.95 34.78 -24.03
CA LEU A 144 23.27 33.37 -23.88
C LEU A 144 22.41 32.55 -24.84
N VAL A 145 23.07 31.80 -25.71
CA VAL A 145 22.40 30.94 -26.70
C VAL A 145 23.22 29.69 -26.93
N GLY A 146 22.56 28.53 -26.94
CA GLY A 146 23.14 27.24 -27.23
C GLY A 146 23.53 26.46 -25.97
N GLY A 147 24.82 26.21 -25.80
CA GLY A 147 25.32 25.19 -24.89
C GLY A 147 25.46 25.71 -23.46
N LEU A 148 25.17 24.82 -22.53
CA LEU A 148 25.38 25.02 -21.10
C LEU A 148 26.20 23.85 -20.57
N ALA A 149 27.16 24.12 -19.68
CA ALA A 149 27.89 23.09 -18.95
C ALA A 149 28.21 23.58 -17.54
N ALA A 150 28.49 22.65 -16.64
CA ALA A 150 28.86 22.96 -15.27
C ALA A 150 30.00 22.06 -14.81
N GLY A 151 30.93 22.61 -14.05
CA GLY A 151 32.03 21.84 -13.47
C GLY A 151 32.93 22.68 -12.59
N GLY A 152 33.39 22.10 -11.47
CA GLY A 152 34.28 22.79 -10.53
C GLY A 152 33.67 24.06 -9.91
N GLY A 153 32.35 24.09 -9.70
CA GLY A 153 31.63 25.25 -9.14
C GLY A 153 31.44 26.42 -10.12
N THR A 154 31.77 26.24 -11.40
CA THR A 154 31.63 27.26 -12.45
C THR A 154 30.62 26.80 -13.50
N LEU A 155 29.78 27.72 -13.97
CA LEU A 155 28.91 27.50 -15.14
C LEU A 155 29.62 27.98 -16.40
N TYR A 156 29.41 27.29 -17.51
CA TYR A 156 29.91 27.68 -18.82
C TYR A 156 28.71 27.77 -19.75
N ALA A 157 28.54 28.93 -20.38
CA ALA A 157 27.44 29.17 -21.31
C ALA A 157 27.97 29.81 -22.58
N SER A 158 27.43 29.41 -23.73
CA SER A 158 27.84 29.95 -25.01
C SER A 158 27.04 31.16 -25.45
N GLN A 159 27.66 31.95 -26.30
CA GLN A 159 27.04 32.93 -27.17
C GLN A 159 27.48 32.61 -28.59
N ILE A 160 26.56 32.71 -29.55
CA ILE A 160 26.84 32.33 -30.94
C ILE A 160 27.26 33.51 -31.83
N ARG A 161 27.00 34.76 -31.43
CA ARG A 161 27.29 35.97 -32.23
C ARG A 161 27.69 37.18 -31.37
N PRO A 162 29.00 37.47 -31.18
CA PRO A 162 30.16 36.68 -31.62
C PRO A 162 30.29 35.31 -30.90
N PRO A 163 30.99 34.34 -31.50
CA PRO A 163 31.15 33.00 -30.94
C PRO A 163 32.11 33.00 -29.75
N VAL A 164 31.55 32.83 -28.56
CA VAL A 164 32.23 32.96 -27.27
C VAL A 164 31.66 31.93 -26.30
N VAL A 165 32.50 31.43 -25.38
CA VAL A 165 32.05 30.74 -24.17
C VAL A 165 32.38 31.59 -22.95
N TYR A 166 31.39 31.91 -22.15
CA TYR A 166 31.56 32.61 -20.87
C TYR A 166 31.65 31.59 -19.74
N ALA A 167 32.62 31.77 -18.86
CA ALA A 167 32.58 31.18 -17.53
C ALA A 167 31.82 32.15 -16.61
N LEU A 168 30.76 31.65 -15.98
CA LEU A 168 29.86 32.41 -15.12
C LEU A 168 29.97 31.91 -13.68
N ASP A 169 29.86 32.84 -12.73
CA ASP A 169 29.67 32.49 -11.34
C ASP A 169 28.31 31.82 -11.16
N ALA A 170 28.29 30.59 -10.63
CA ALA A 170 27.08 29.78 -10.52
C ALA A 170 26.02 30.40 -9.59
N GLY A 171 26.42 31.30 -8.68
CA GLY A 171 25.50 31.95 -7.76
C GLY A 171 24.83 33.19 -8.37
N SER A 172 25.62 34.04 -9.02
CA SER A 172 25.20 35.37 -9.46
C SER A 172 24.96 35.51 -10.95
N GLY A 173 25.46 34.57 -11.77
CA GLY A 173 25.42 34.68 -13.23
C GLY A 173 26.44 35.67 -13.80
N ALA A 174 27.27 36.27 -12.95
CA ALA A 174 28.27 37.24 -13.37
C ALA A 174 29.35 36.57 -14.24
N VAL A 175 29.73 37.23 -15.33
CA VAL A 175 30.82 36.78 -16.20
C VAL A 175 32.15 36.87 -15.44
N VAL A 176 32.79 35.72 -15.24
CA VAL A 176 34.10 35.58 -14.59
C VAL A 176 35.21 35.60 -15.64
N ARG A 177 34.96 34.98 -16.80
CA ARG A 177 35.97 34.82 -17.85
C ARG A 177 35.31 34.65 -19.22
N GLU A 178 35.99 35.17 -20.25
CA GLU A 178 35.67 34.94 -21.64
C GLU A 178 36.66 33.95 -22.28
N ILE A 179 36.14 32.99 -23.06
CA ILE A 179 36.92 32.05 -23.87
C ILE A 179 36.49 32.23 -25.33
N SER A 180 37.39 32.78 -26.14
CA SER A 180 37.16 32.97 -27.57
C SER A 180 37.18 31.63 -28.29
N VAL A 181 36.10 31.31 -29.01
CA VAL A 181 35.96 30.10 -29.83
C VAL A 181 35.80 30.47 -31.31
N ALA A 182 36.77 31.24 -31.80
CA ALA A 182 36.74 31.84 -33.13
C ALA A 182 36.59 30.78 -34.25
N GLY A 183 35.68 31.03 -35.20
CA GLY A 183 35.46 30.14 -36.34
C GLY A 183 34.63 28.88 -36.04
N ALA A 184 34.02 28.80 -34.85
CA ALA A 184 33.04 27.78 -34.49
C ALA A 184 31.66 28.39 -34.24
N LEU A 185 30.61 27.56 -34.30
CA LEU A 185 29.29 27.89 -33.80
C LEU A 185 29.04 27.08 -32.51
N PRO A 186 29.34 27.63 -31.32
CA PRO A 186 29.34 26.87 -30.06
C PRO A 186 27.90 26.65 -29.57
N THR A 187 27.31 25.50 -29.90
CA THR A 187 25.92 25.20 -29.52
C THR A 187 25.81 24.16 -28.41
N GLY A 188 26.81 23.28 -28.25
CA GLY A 188 26.84 22.29 -27.19
C GLY A 188 28.09 22.45 -26.33
N LEU A 189 27.95 22.37 -25.01
CA LEU A 189 29.07 22.45 -24.08
C LEU A 189 29.06 21.24 -23.15
N ALA A 190 30.24 20.73 -22.79
CA ALA A 190 30.38 19.75 -21.72
C ALA A 190 31.69 19.95 -20.98
N VAL A 191 31.69 19.75 -19.66
CA VAL A 191 32.89 19.79 -18.83
C VAL A 191 33.19 18.40 -18.33
N LEU A 192 34.44 17.96 -18.48
CA LEU A 192 34.92 16.67 -17.97
C LEU A 192 36.34 16.83 -17.44
N GLY A 193 36.51 16.72 -16.12
CA GLY A 193 37.78 17.00 -15.47
C GLY A 193 38.21 18.46 -15.69
N GLN A 194 39.42 18.66 -16.23
CA GLN A 194 39.96 20.00 -16.54
C GLN A 194 39.79 20.41 -18.01
N ARG A 195 38.89 19.75 -18.74
CA ARG A 195 38.61 20.04 -20.16
C ARG A 195 37.19 20.57 -20.33
N LEU A 196 37.06 21.56 -21.21
CA LEU A 196 35.81 22.02 -21.78
C LEU A 196 35.74 21.50 -23.22
N PHE A 197 34.66 20.79 -23.54
CA PHE A 197 34.33 20.35 -24.88
C PHE A 197 33.30 21.30 -25.47
N VAL A 198 33.53 21.73 -26.70
CA VAL A 198 32.67 22.68 -27.42
C VAL A 198 32.24 22.05 -28.73
N GLY A 199 30.94 21.80 -28.88
CA GLY A 199 30.33 21.33 -30.11
C GLY A 199 30.26 22.47 -31.12
N ASP A 200 30.95 22.30 -32.25
CA ASP A 200 30.87 23.22 -33.38
C ASP A 200 29.83 22.72 -34.38
N PHE A 201 28.65 23.34 -34.34
CA PHE A 201 27.52 22.98 -35.18
C PHE A 201 27.85 23.08 -36.68
N THR A 202 28.56 24.14 -37.09
CA THR A 202 28.87 24.40 -38.51
C THR A 202 30.09 23.65 -38.98
N GLY A 203 31.12 23.59 -38.14
CA GLY A 203 32.38 22.94 -38.43
C GLY A 203 32.39 21.43 -38.25
N GLN A 204 31.27 20.85 -37.78
CA GLN A 204 31.04 19.42 -37.64
C GLN A 204 32.16 18.72 -36.87
N ARG A 205 32.47 19.25 -35.69
CA ARG A 205 33.54 18.76 -34.83
C ARG A 205 33.28 19.14 -33.38
N ILE A 206 34.00 18.51 -32.47
CA ILE A 206 34.09 18.89 -31.07
C ILE A 206 35.49 19.46 -30.85
N LEU A 207 35.57 20.68 -30.34
CA LEU A 207 36.80 21.35 -29.93
C LEU A 207 37.05 21.10 -28.44
N GLU A 208 38.31 21.02 -28.05
CA GLU A 208 38.73 20.82 -26.66
C GLU A 208 39.53 22.02 -26.16
N PHE A 209 39.15 22.54 -24.99
CA PHE A 209 39.83 23.64 -24.33
C PHE A 209 40.30 23.23 -22.94
N ALA A 210 41.53 23.61 -22.59
CA ALA A 210 42.02 23.45 -21.23
C ALA A 210 41.43 24.53 -20.32
N LEU A 211 40.62 24.15 -19.33
CA LEU A 211 39.96 25.11 -18.43
C LEU A 211 40.91 26.06 -17.70
N PRO A 212 42.10 25.63 -17.20
CA PRO A 212 43.02 26.55 -16.52
C PRO A 212 43.48 27.71 -17.39
N THR A 213 43.74 27.45 -18.67
CA THR A 213 44.37 28.41 -19.58
C THR A 213 43.41 29.00 -20.62
N GLY A 214 42.24 28.39 -20.84
CA GLY A 214 41.30 28.72 -21.91
C GLY A 214 41.86 28.48 -23.32
N ALA A 215 42.99 27.77 -23.44
CA ALA A 215 43.61 27.47 -24.73
C ALA A 215 42.96 26.25 -25.37
N GLU A 216 42.77 26.30 -26.70
CA GLU A 216 42.40 25.12 -27.48
C GLU A 216 43.56 24.11 -27.43
N VAL A 217 43.26 22.86 -27.08
CA VAL A 217 44.25 21.78 -26.90
C VAL A 217 44.01 20.60 -27.84
N GLY A 218 42.90 20.57 -28.56
CA GLY A 218 42.56 19.47 -29.45
C GLY A 218 41.22 19.64 -30.13
N GLN A 219 40.94 18.74 -31.07
CA GLN A 219 39.64 18.61 -31.71
C GLN A 219 39.47 17.18 -32.25
N PHE A 220 38.23 16.72 -32.32
CA PHE A 220 37.87 15.47 -32.98
C PHE A 220 36.51 15.57 -33.68
N GLY A 221 36.20 14.59 -34.52
CA GLY A 221 34.84 14.43 -35.07
C GLY A 221 34.58 14.99 -36.46
N GLY A 222 35.59 15.21 -37.31
CA GLY A 222 35.47 15.78 -38.67
C GLY A 222 34.56 15.08 -39.70
N ALA A 223 33.82 14.04 -39.30
CA ALA A 223 32.75 13.39 -40.09
C ALA A 223 31.47 13.08 -39.26
N ALA A 224 31.42 13.47 -37.98
CA ALA A 224 30.55 12.87 -36.96
C ALA A 224 29.27 13.64 -36.61
N GLY A 225 28.96 14.77 -37.26
CA GLY A 225 27.64 15.42 -37.13
C GLY A 225 27.67 16.90 -36.78
N ARG A 226 26.51 17.54 -36.79
CA ARG A 226 26.33 18.93 -36.33
C ARG A 226 26.01 18.92 -34.84
N PHE A 227 27.04 19.08 -34.01
CA PHE A 227 26.94 18.91 -32.56
C PHE A 227 26.19 20.08 -31.92
N SER A 228 24.92 19.86 -31.57
CA SER A 228 24.03 20.87 -30.97
C SER A 228 23.98 20.81 -29.45
N GLY A 229 23.97 19.61 -28.86
CA GLY A 229 24.06 19.40 -27.42
C GLY A 229 25.26 18.53 -27.08
N LEU A 230 25.94 18.80 -25.97
CA LEU A 230 26.96 17.94 -25.41
C LEU A 230 26.65 17.70 -23.93
N ALA A 231 27.02 16.53 -23.42
CA ALA A 231 26.95 16.23 -22.00
C ALA A 231 28.12 15.35 -21.60
N ALA A 232 28.68 15.55 -20.41
CA ALA A 232 29.76 14.69 -19.92
C ALA A 232 29.69 14.56 -18.40
N GLY A 233 30.25 13.47 -17.89
CA GLY A 233 30.31 13.22 -16.46
C GLY A 233 30.92 11.87 -16.13
N SER A 234 30.98 11.56 -14.84
CA SER A 234 31.36 10.23 -14.37
C SER A 234 30.11 9.36 -14.25
N ALA A 235 30.09 8.21 -14.91
CA ALA A 235 28.98 7.29 -14.79
C ALA A 235 28.86 6.77 -13.35
N GLN A 236 27.64 6.79 -12.82
CA GLN A 236 27.29 6.31 -11.50
C GLN A 236 26.51 4.99 -11.64
N PRO A 237 26.75 4.02 -10.74
CA PRO A 237 26.08 2.72 -10.81
C PRO A 237 24.63 2.75 -10.30
N PHE A 238 24.21 3.83 -9.65
CA PHE A 238 22.93 3.95 -8.96
C PHE A 238 21.98 4.87 -9.72
N VAL A 239 20.77 4.38 -10.00
CA VAL A 239 19.67 5.17 -10.56
C VAL A 239 18.70 5.47 -9.40
N PRO A 240 18.38 6.74 -9.09
CA PRO A 240 17.58 7.12 -7.92
C PRO A 240 16.06 6.91 -8.10
N TYR A 241 15.68 5.89 -8.88
CA TYR A 241 14.30 5.57 -9.19
C TYR A 241 13.97 4.11 -8.89
N VAL A 242 12.78 3.90 -8.35
CA VAL A 242 12.24 2.60 -8.01
C VAL A 242 10.91 2.42 -8.74
N LEU A 243 10.81 1.34 -9.51
CA LEU A 243 9.53 0.90 -10.05
C LEU A 243 8.74 0.22 -8.93
N GLN A 244 7.48 0.57 -8.76
CA GLN A 244 6.58 -0.11 -7.82
C GLN A 244 5.35 -0.62 -8.57
N ILE A 245 4.80 -1.74 -8.13
CA ILE A 245 3.56 -2.34 -8.63
C ILE A 245 2.65 -2.70 -7.46
N ASN A 246 1.37 -2.34 -7.58
CA ASN A 246 0.36 -2.57 -6.56
C ASN A 246 -0.93 -3.14 -7.18
N PRO A 247 -1.64 -4.04 -6.49
CA PRO A 247 -2.97 -4.48 -6.89
C PRO A 247 -4.00 -3.40 -6.60
N VAL A 248 -4.99 -3.24 -7.50
CA VAL A 248 -6.08 -2.27 -7.38
C VAL A 248 -7.41 -2.97 -7.11
N ALA A 249 -7.73 -4.01 -7.89
CA ALA A 249 -9.00 -4.73 -7.80
C ALA A 249 -8.90 -6.16 -8.36
N GLU A 250 -9.82 -7.04 -7.94
CA GLU A 250 -10.05 -8.36 -8.53
C GLU A 250 -11.54 -8.49 -8.87
N ASN A 251 -11.86 -8.68 -10.15
CA ASN A 251 -13.24 -8.77 -10.63
C ASN A 251 -13.48 -10.13 -11.28
N LEU A 252 -14.54 -10.83 -10.87
CA LEU A 252 -14.93 -12.08 -11.52
C LEU A 252 -15.62 -11.80 -12.86
N THR A 253 -15.16 -12.47 -13.91
CA THR A 253 -15.75 -12.40 -15.25
C THR A 253 -16.84 -13.45 -15.43
N ALA A 254 -17.70 -13.25 -16.42
CA ALA A 254 -18.84 -14.15 -16.68
C ALA A 254 -18.43 -15.59 -17.07
N ASP A 255 -17.20 -15.78 -17.56
CA ASP A 255 -16.60 -17.07 -17.88
C ASP A 255 -15.87 -17.73 -16.68
N GLY A 256 -15.96 -17.15 -15.48
CA GLY A 256 -15.42 -17.71 -14.24
C GLY A 256 -13.94 -17.41 -13.98
N ARG A 257 -13.31 -16.55 -14.78
CA ARG A 257 -11.94 -16.05 -14.55
C ARG A 257 -11.94 -14.79 -13.71
N VAL A 258 -10.76 -14.34 -13.27
CA VAL A 258 -10.58 -13.13 -12.46
C VAL A 258 -9.75 -12.13 -13.24
N GLU A 259 -10.27 -10.92 -13.40
CA GLU A 259 -9.52 -9.75 -13.85
C GLU A 259 -8.83 -9.11 -12.65
N LEU A 260 -7.51 -9.31 -12.55
CA LEU A 260 -6.66 -8.59 -11.63
C LEU A 260 -6.26 -7.25 -12.28
N VAL A 261 -6.73 -6.15 -11.69
CA VAL A 261 -6.29 -4.81 -12.04
C VAL A 261 -5.05 -4.49 -11.22
N VAL A 262 -3.92 -4.23 -11.89
CA VAL A 262 -2.67 -3.81 -11.27
C VAL A 262 -2.28 -2.42 -11.75
N ARG A 263 -1.56 -1.70 -10.90
CA ARG A 263 -1.03 -0.39 -11.22
C ARG A 263 0.44 -0.32 -10.89
N ALA A 264 1.23 0.25 -11.79
CA ALA A 264 2.65 0.49 -11.57
C ALA A 264 3.04 1.93 -11.88
N GLY A 265 4.06 2.43 -11.20
CA GLY A 265 4.59 3.78 -11.38
C GLY A 265 6.06 3.84 -10.98
N ILE A 266 6.73 4.91 -11.38
CA ILE A 266 8.12 5.17 -11.01
C ILE A 266 8.15 6.18 -9.86
N TYR A 267 8.91 5.84 -8.83
CA TYR A 267 9.02 6.57 -7.58
C TYR A 267 10.47 6.99 -7.32
N ASP A 268 10.68 8.08 -6.59
CA ASP A 268 12.01 8.37 -6.04
C ASP A 268 12.36 7.46 -4.85
N THR A 269 13.59 7.63 -4.37
CA THR A 269 14.09 6.98 -3.15
C THR A 269 13.30 7.29 -1.87
N ASN A 270 12.45 8.33 -1.86
CA ASN A 270 11.59 8.69 -0.73
C ASN A 270 10.15 8.17 -0.90
N GLY A 271 9.85 7.41 -1.97
CA GLY A 271 8.52 6.90 -2.25
C GLY A 271 7.55 7.92 -2.82
N ARG A 272 8.02 9.04 -3.36
CA ARG A 272 7.19 10.02 -4.08
C ARG A 272 7.04 9.57 -5.53
N LEU A 273 5.80 9.55 -6.01
CA LEU A 273 5.46 9.21 -7.40
C LEU A 273 5.83 10.35 -8.37
N LEU A 274 6.42 10.00 -9.52
CA LEU A 274 6.69 10.90 -10.65
C LEU A 274 5.38 11.26 -11.41
N ARG A 275 4.52 12.06 -10.78
CA ARG A 275 3.16 12.37 -11.28
C ARG A 275 3.10 13.02 -12.67
N THR A 276 4.16 13.73 -13.08
CA THR A 276 4.22 14.38 -14.40
C THR A 276 4.68 13.43 -15.51
N ASN A 277 5.12 12.22 -15.17
CA ASN A 277 5.53 11.25 -16.16
C ASN A 277 4.33 10.77 -16.97
N ASN A 278 4.35 11.01 -18.28
CA ASN A 278 3.34 10.55 -19.23
C ASN A 278 3.96 9.89 -20.48
N HIS A 279 5.28 9.74 -20.52
CA HIS A 279 6.00 9.25 -21.70
C HIS A 279 6.54 7.83 -21.53
N THR A 280 6.79 7.40 -20.30
CA THR A 280 7.27 6.04 -20.03
C THR A 280 6.24 4.99 -20.46
N GLN A 281 6.76 3.87 -20.97
CA GLN A 281 6.01 2.65 -21.19
C GLN A 281 6.41 1.63 -20.14
N ILE A 282 5.41 1.05 -19.46
CA ILE A 282 5.61 -0.03 -18.50
C ILE A 282 5.14 -1.33 -19.16
N LEU A 283 6.01 -2.33 -19.10
CA LEU A 283 5.72 -3.68 -19.56
C LEU A 283 5.26 -4.53 -18.36
N PHE A 284 4.04 -5.04 -18.42
CA PHE A 284 3.47 -5.97 -17.45
C PHE A 284 3.56 -7.39 -17.98
N GLY A 285 4.23 -8.27 -17.26
CA GLY A 285 4.38 -9.68 -17.62
C GLY A 285 3.83 -10.60 -16.52
N VAL A 286 3.14 -11.65 -16.93
CA VAL A 286 2.83 -12.81 -16.08
C VAL A 286 3.43 -14.04 -16.75
N ALA A 287 4.05 -14.93 -15.97
CA ALA A 287 4.64 -16.15 -16.51
C ALA A 287 3.63 -16.93 -17.36
N GLY A 288 4.02 -17.31 -18.58
CA GLY A 288 3.16 -18.05 -19.51
C GLY A 288 2.21 -17.18 -20.36
N SER A 289 2.22 -15.85 -20.21
CA SER A 289 1.43 -14.91 -21.01
C SER A 289 2.30 -13.94 -21.81
N SER A 290 1.76 -13.38 -22.89
CA SER A 290 2.40 -12.28 -23.61
C SER A 290 2.33 -11.01 -22.76
N PRO A 291 3.45 -10.27 -22.62
CA PRO A 291 3.45 -9.07 -21.81
C PRO A 291 2.60 -7.96 -22.44
N GLN A 292 1.94 -7.18 -21.59
CA GLN A 292 1.17 -6.00 -21.97
C GLN A 292 2.05 -4.75 -21.83
N VAL A 293 2.11 -3.92 -22.87
CA VAL A 293 2.81 -2.63 -22.83
C VAL A 293 1.77 -1.54 -22.61
N VAL A 294 1.90 -0.79 -21.52
CA VAL A 294 0.95 0.26 -21.14
C VAL A 294 1.69 1.59 -21.02
N GLN A 295 1.12 2.62 -21.66
CA GLN A 295 1.61 3.99 -21.56
C GLN A 295 1.25 4.57 -20.18
N VAL A 296 2.21 5.16 -19.49
CA VAL A 296 1.98 5.86 -18.23
C VAL A 296 1.10 7.09 -18.47
N THR A 297 0.06 7.27 -17.65
CA THR A 297 -0.82 8.44 -17.64
C THR A 297 -0.99 8.94 -16.21
N ALA A 298 -0.73 10.23 -15.97
CA ALA A 298 -0.69 10.84 -14.65
C ALA A 298 0.27 10.16 -13.66
N GLY A 299 1.42 9.70 -14.16
CA GLY A 299 2.49 9.07 -13.37
C GLY A 299 2.38 7.56 -13.18
N GLU A 300 1.22 6.95 -13.49
CA GLU A 300 1.01 5.50 -13.34
C GLU A 300 0.52 4.83 -14.63
N ALA A 301 0.78 3.54 -14.77
CA ALA A 301 0.20 2.69 -15.79
C ALA A 301 -0.68 1.63 -15.13
N GLU A 302 -1.88 1.42 -15.65
CA GLU A 302 -2.83 0.42 -15.15
C GLU A 302 -3.01 -0.70 -16.19
N ALA A 303 -2.89 -1.95 -15.74
CA ALA A 303 -3.05 -3.13 -16.58
C ALA A 303 -4.11 -4.05 -15.99
N VAL A 304 -4.85 -4.72 -16.87
CA VAL A 304 -5.88 -5.71 -16.50
C VAL A 304 -5.41 -7.08 -16.97
N LEU A 305 -5.24 -7.98 -16.01
CA LEU A 305 -4.72 -9.33 -16.21
C LEU A 305 -5.83 -10.33 -15.95
N THR A 306 -6.26 -11.06 -16.97
CA THR A 306 -7.25 -12.13 -16.83
C THR A 306 -6.57 -13.43 -16.44
N LEU A 307 -6.92 -13.96 -15.27
CA LEU A 307 -6.23 -15.06 -14.61
C LEU A 307 -7.23 -16.12 -14.12
N ASP A 308 -6.76 -17.35 -13.96
CA ASP A 308 -7.57 -18.42 -13.37
C ASP A 308 -7.63 -18.25 -11.84
N PRO A 309 -8.79 -18.46 -11.20
CA PRO A 309 -8.88 -18.44 -9.74
C PRO A 309 -8.02 -19.53 -9.09
N GLY A 310 -7.54 -19.26 -7.88
CA GLY A 310 -6.66 -20.14 -7.10
C GLY A 310 -5.19 -20.15 -7.57
N ALA A 311 -4.87 -19.56 -8.73
CA ALA A 311 -3.51 -19.50 -9.23
C ALA A 311 -2.63 -18.60 -8.38
N GLU A 312 -1.43 -19.07 -8.00
CA GLU A 312 -0.37 -18.19 -7.51
C GLU A 312 0.35 -17.57 -8.72
N VAL A 313 0.31 -16.24 -8.81
CA VAL A 313 0.90 -15.50 -9.93
C VAL A 313 1.99 -14.57 -9.45
N VAL A 314 3.02 -14.42 -10.28
CA VAL A 314 4.04 -13.37 -10.15
C VAL A 314 3.85 -12.43 -11.33
N VAL A 315 3.41 -11.22 -11.03
CA VAL A 315 3.31 -10.13 -12.00
C VAL A 315 4.60 -9.33 -11.96
N GLU A 316 5.31 -9.25 -13.08
CA GLU A 316 6.47 -8.39 -13.27
C GLU A 316 6.00 -7.08 -13.92
N ALA A 317 6.33 -5.94 -13.32
CA ALA A 317 6.39 -4.67 -14.03
C ALA A 317 7.84 -4.37 -14.40
N ARG A 318 8.08 -3.95 -15.64
CA ARG A 318 9.40 -3.65 -16.17
C ARG A 318 9.41 -2.33 -16.94
N VAL A 319 10.44 -1.54 -16.68
CA VAL A 319 10.87 -0.40 -17.51
C VAL A 319 12.33 -0.64 -17.87
N LEU A 320 12.69 -0.56 -19.15
CA LEU A 320 14.08 -0.82 -19.56
C LEU A 320 15.04 0.15 -18.86
N GLY A 321 16.18 -0.36 -18.42
CA GLY A 321 17.18 0.42 -17.67
C GLY A 321 16.87 0.64 -16.18
N LEU A 322 15.70 0.22 -15.69
CA LEU A 322 15.39 0.18 -14.26
C LEU A 322 15.30 -1.27 -13.76
N ALA A 323 15.43 -1.46 -12.45
CA ALA A 323 15.14 -2.74 -11.82
C ALA A 323 13.64 -3.06 -11.94
N SER A 324 13.32 -4.32 -12.26
CA SER A 324 11.93 -4.79 -12.32
C SER A 324 11.27 -4.78 -10.93
N ALA A 325 9.97 -4.55 -10.92
CA ALA A 325 9.12 -4.69 -9.74
C ALA A 325 8.27 -5.95 -9.85
N PHE A 326 8.05 -6.63 -8.73
CA PHE A 326 7.31 -7.90 -8.70
C PHE A 326 6.15 -7.82 -7.71
N LEU A 327 5.00 -8.36 -8.11
CA LEU A 327 3.83 -8.60 -7.26
C LEU A 327 3.54 -10.10 -7.27
N THR A 328 3.75 -10.76 -6.15
CA THR A 328 3.32 -12.15 -5.93
C THR A 328 1.96 -12.16 -5.27
N ARG A 329 0.98 -12.87 -5.86
CA ARG A 329 -0.38 -12.92 -5.33
C ARG A 329 -1.07 -14.22 -5.71
N ARG A 330 -1.85 -14.79 -4.78
CA ARG A 330 -2.83 -15.84 -5.08
C ARG A 330 -4.12 -15.18 -5.54
N ILE A 331 -4.60 -15.57 -6.72
CA ILE A 331 -5.83 -15.03 -7.32
C ILE A 331 -7.03 -15.67 -6.64
N VAL A 332 -7.95 -14.87 -6.12
CA VAL A 332 -9.11 -15.36 -5.38
C VAL A 332 -10.34 -15.23 -6.29
N ALA A 333 -11.20 -16.25 -6.35
CA ALA A 333 -12.53 -16.07 -6.94
C ALA A 333 -13.40 -15.27 -5.95
N PRO A 334 -13.75 -14.00 -6.21
CA PRO A 334 -14.53 -13.24 -5.26
C PRO A 334 -15.97 -13.80 -5.18
N ALA A 335 -16.49 -13.94 -3.97
CA ALA A 335 -17.89 -14.21 -3.70
C ALA A 335 -18.79 -13.15 -4.35
N THR A 336 -19.81 -13.61 -5.08
CA THR A 336 -20.83 -12.80 -5.75
C THR A 336 -22.18 -12.86 -5.05
N ARG A 337 -22.37 -13.84 -4.14
CA ARG A 337 -23.61 -14.08 -3.43
C ARG A 337 -23.32 -14.73 -2.08
N ILE A 338 -24.20 -14.46 -1.10
CA ILE A 338 -24.18 -15.08 0.23
C ILE A 338 -25.52 -15.79 0.44
N GLU A 339 -25.50 -16.97 1.05
CA GLU A 339 -26.69 -17.60 1.64
C GLU A 339 -26.48 -17.80 3.13
N LEU A 340 -27.54 -17.68 3.93
CA LEU A 340 -27.49 -17.88 5.38
C LEU A 340 -28.24 -19.15 5.78
N HIS A 341 -27.60 -19.98 6.60
CA HIS A 341 -28.17 -21.16 7.23
C HIS A 341 -28.17 -21.00 8.74
N PHE A 342 -29.28 -21.41 9.36
CA PHE A 342 -29.48 -21.31 10.80
C PHE A 342 -29.56 -22.71 11.40
N THR A 343 -28.92 -22.93 12.54
CA THR A 343 -29.03 -24.17 13.31
C THR A 343 -29.09 -23.85 14.79
N GLU A 344 -30.15 -24.27 15.46
CA GLU A 344 -30.33 -24.08 16.91
C GLU A 344 -29.71 -25.27 17.66
N ASN A 345 -28.97 -25.01 18.73
CA ASN A 345 -28.41 -26.04 19.60
C ASN A 345 -29.34 -26.32 20.81
N PHE A 346 -28.97 -27.30 21.64
CA PHE A 346 -29.77 -27.70 22.81
C PHE A 346 -29.85 -26.63 23.92
N LEU A 347 -28.98 -25.62 23.90
CA LEU A 347 -29.01 -24.46 24.80
C LEU A 347 -29.89 -23.32 24.26
N GLY A 348 -30.45 -23.46 23.04
CA GLY A 348 -31.22 -22.41 22.37
C GLY A 348 -30.37 -21.36 21.66
N LEU A 349 -29.05 -21.57 21.53
CA LEU A 349 -28.18 -20.69 20.75
C LEU A 349 -28.31 -21.01 19.27
N ILE A 350 -28.28 -19.98 18.43
CA ILE A 350 -28.45 -20.10 16.98
C ILE A 350 -27.08 -19.92 16.32
N LYS A 351 -26.57 -20.98 15.69
CA LYS A 351 -25.45 -20.89 14.75
C LYS A 351 -25.96 -20.27 13.45
N VAL A 352 -25.29 -19.21 12.98
CA VAL A 352 -25.52 -18.61 11.66
C VAL A 352 -24.32 -18.90 10.79
N GLU A 353 -24.51 -19.72 9.76
CA GLU A 353 -23.49 -20.03 8.76
C GLU A 353 -23.77 -19.24 7.47
N ALA A 354 -22.83 -18.38 7.08
CA ALA A 354 -22.79 -17.73 5.78
C ALA A 354 -22.02 -18.61 4.79
N LYS A 355 -22.69 -19.02 3.71
CA LYS A 355 -22.07 -19.68 2.56
C LYS A 355 -21.85 -18.66 1.46
N LEU A 356 -20.61 -18.57 0.98
CA LEU A 356 -20.18 -17.68 -0.08
C LEU A 356 -20.19 -18.43 -1.40
N PHE A 357 -20.84 -17.87 -2.40
CA PHE A 357 -20.88 -18.44 -3.74
C PHE A 357 -20.15 -17.56 -4.73
N ASP A 358 -19.35 -18.17 -5.59
CA ASP A 358 -18.75 -17.52 -6.75
C ASP A 358 -19.79 -17.32 -7.87
N GLY A 359 -19.39 -16.68 -8.96
CA GLY A 359 -20.26 -16.44 -10.12
C GLY A 359 -20.63 -17.69 -10.92
N THR A 360 -20.00 -18.84 -10.67
CA THR A 360 -20.39 -20.13 -11.26
C THR A 360 -21.52 -20.80 -10.48
N GLY A 361 -21.81 -20.31 -9.28
CA GLY A 361 -22.78 -20.89 -8.35
C GLY A 361 -22.19 -21.98 -7.45
N GLY A 362 -20.88 -22.23 -7.51
CA GLY A 362 -20.13 -23.05 -6.55
C GLY A 362 -19.78 -22.28 -5.28
N LEU A 363 -19.34 -22.98 -4.23
CA LEU A 363 -18.80 -22.31 -3.04
C LEU A 363 -17.48 -21.61 -3.41
N ALA A 364 -17.32 -20.37 -2.97
CA ALA A 364 -16.10 -19.59 -3.17
C ALA A 364 -14.99 -20.07 -2.20
N PHE A 365 -14.48 -21.29 -2.41
CA PHE A 365 -13.52 -21.96 -1.50
C PHE A 365 -12.26 -21.13 -1.23
N GLU A 366 -11.82 -20.40 -2.24
CA GLU A 366 -10.61 -19.58 -2.22
C GLU A 366 -10.85 -18.18 -1.62
N ASP A 367 -12.11 -17.77 -1.42
CA ASP A 367 -12.42 -16.45 -0.84
C ASP A 367 -12.25 -16.47 0.67
N THR A 368 -11.16 -15.86 1.13
CA THR A 368 -10.80 -15.72 2.55
C THR A 368 -11.25 -14.39 3.15
N SER A 369 -12.09 -13.64 2.43
CA SER A 369 -12.59 -12.34 2.88
C SER A 369 -13.30 -12.45 4.23
N SER A 370 -13.17 -11.39 5.03
CA SER A 370 -13.90 -11.28 6.29
C SER A 370 -15.39 -11.04 6.04
N ILE A 371 -16.21 -11.80 6.76
CA ILE A 371 -17.66 -11.73 6.76
C ILE A 371 -18.13 -11.05 8.03
N TYR A 372 -18.91 -10.00 7.86
CA TYR A 372 -19.50 -9.25 8.96
C TYR A 372 -20.94 -9.71 9.22
N PHE A 373 -21.21 -10.19 10.43
CA PHE A 373 -22.54 -10.60 10.88
C PHE A 373 -23.20 -9.53 11.75
N SER A 374 -24.50 -9.31 11.56
CA SER A 374 -25.28 -8.36 12.36
C SER A 374 -26.73 -8.79 12.55
N VAL A 375 -27.30 -8.46 13.70
CA VAL A 375 -28.75 -8.52 13.93
C VAL A 375 -29.36 -7.22 13.38
N LEU A 376 -30.23 -7.35 12.39
CA LEU A 376 -30.98 -6.22 11.84
C LEU A 376 -32.33 -6.02 12.55
N ARG A 377 -32.92 -7.10 13.05
CA ARG A 377 -34.23 -7.09 13.72
C ARG A 377 -34.35 -8.22 14.75
N GLY A 378 -35.07 -7.96 15.83
CA GLY A 378 -35.45 -8.92 16.86
C GLY A 378 -34.54 -8.92 18.08
N LEU A 379 -35.02 -9.53 19.17
CA LEU A 379 -34.34 -9.61 20.46
C LEU A 379 -33.25 -10.69 20.43
N ALA A 380 -32.08 -10.36 19.91
CA ALA A 380 -30.93 -11.24 19.93
C ALA A 380 -29.61 -10.48 19.90
N ALA A 381 -28.57 -11.08 20.48
CA ALA A 381 -27.21 -10.56 20.45
C ALA A 381 -26.29 -11.49 19.66
N VAL A 382 -25.37 -10.91 18.86
CA VAL A 382 -24.26 -11.68 18.29
C VAL A 382 -23.24 -11.93 19.40
N ILE A 383 -23.29 -13.14 19.95
CA ILE A 383 -22.41 -13.56 21.04
C ILE A 383 -21.09 -14.13 20.52
N GLY A 384 -21.05 -14.67 19.29
CA GLY A 384 -19.81 -15.10 18.65
C GLY A 384 -19.00 -13.95 18.00
N PRO A 385 -17.92 -14.27 17.27
CA PRO A 385 -17.18 -13.28 16.51
C PRO A 385 -18.08 -12.63 15.45
N GLN A 386 -18.12 -11.30 15.41
CA GLN A 386 -18.90 -10.55 14.42
C GLN A 386 -18.22 -10.50 13.06
N VAL A 387 -16.90 -10.58 13.04
CA VAL A 387 -16.09 -10.53 11.84
C VAL A 387 -15.34 -11.86 11.76
N VAL A 388 -15.65 -12.65 10.74
CA VAL A 388 -15.13 -14.02 10.59
C VAL A 388 -14.51 -14.14 9.21
N ALA A 389 -13.21 -14.46 9.14
CA ALA A 389 -12.58 -14.79 7.87
C ALA A 389 -13.21 -16.06 7.29
N ALA A 390 -13.63 -15.99 6.03
CA ALA A 390 -14.18 -17.17 5.38
C ALA A 390 -13.10 -18.25 5.18
N ARG A 391 -13.49 -19.50 5.39
CA ARG A 391 -12.69 -20.70 5.11
C ARG A 391 -13.55 -21.65 4.31
N GLU A 392 -13.02 -22.15 3.19
CA GLU A 392 -13.73 -23.07 2.31
C GLU A 392 -15.12 -22.54 1.84
N GLY A 393 -15.20 -21.23 1.58
CA GLY A 393 -16.43 -20.57 1.17
C GLY A 393 -17.48 -20.46 2.27
N LYS A 394 -17.09 -20.61 3.54
CA LYS A 394 -18.00 -20.53 4.69
C LYS A 394 -17.44 -19.65 5.80
N ALA A 395 -18.33 -18.99 6.51
CA ALA A 395 -18.05 -18.32 7.77
C ALA A 395 -19.23 -18.56 8.71
N HIS A 396 -19.02 -18.59 10.02
CA HIS A 396 -20.15 -18.72 10.94
C HIS A 396 -19.95 -17.93 12.23
N THR A 397 -21.06 -17.55 12.84
CA THR A 397 -21.10 -16.94 14.16
C THR A 397 -22.23 -17.54 14.99
N TRP A 398 -22.35 -17.09 16.24
CA TRP A 398 -23.37 -17.53 17.19
C TRP A 398 -24.20 -16.37 17.69
N ILE A 399 -25.50 -16.62 17.82
CA ILE A 399 -26.50 -15.65 18.25
C ILE A 399 -27.25 -16.22 19.45
N GLU A 400 -27.41 -15.39 20.47
CA GLU A 400 -28.26 -15.67 21.62
C GLU A 400 -29.63 -14.98 21.43
N PRO A 401 -30.71 -15.74 21.16
CA PRO A 401 -32.06 -15.19 21.14
C PRO A 401 -32.56 -14.95 22.57
N GLN A 402 -33.28 -13.84 22.76
CA GLN A 402 -33.77 -13.43 24.07
C GLN A 402 -35.30 -13.30 24.05
N GLY A 403 -35.94 -14.37 24.51
CA GLY A 403 -37.37 -14.59 24.35
C GLY A 403 -37.65 -15.66 23.30
N ARG A 404 -38.85 -16.25 23.35
CA ARG A 404 -39.22 -17.43 22.53
C ARG A 404 -40.27 -17.12 21.45
N ASP A 405 -40.38 -15.85 21.04
CA ASP A 405 -41.29 -15.33 19.99
C ASP A 405 -40.61 -14.17 19.22
N SER A 406 -39.41 -14.40 18.67
CA SER A 406 -38.62 -13.36 18.00
C SER A 406 -38.45 -13.66 16.51
N ASP A 407 -39.06 -12.83 15.66
CA ASP A 407 -38.80 -12.73 14.21
C ASP A 407 -37.40 -12.14 13.98
N LEU A 408 -36.36 -12.96 14.10
CA LEU A 408 -34.98 -12.50 13.91
C LEU A 408 -34.73 -12.22 12.43
N VAL A 409 -34.02 -11.13 12.13
CA VAL A 409 -33.44 -10.88 10.80
C VAL A 409 -31.95 -10.66 10.98
N ILE A 410 -31.16 -11.56 10.40
CA ILE A 410 -29.71 -11.53 10.49
C ILE A 410 -29.14 -11.19 9.12
N ALA A 411 -28.13 -10.32 9.10
CA ALA A 411 -27.38 -10.01 7.90
C ALA A 411 -25.94 -10.50 7.99
N ALA A 412 -25.41 -10.92 6.84
CA ALA A 412 -24.01 -11.14 6.59
C ALA A 412 -23.54 -10.23 5.45
N GLN A 413 -22.35 -9.65 5.59
CA GLN A 413 -21.74 -8.75 4.62
C GLN A 413 -20.33 -9.20 4.25
N VAL A 414 -20.01 -9.20 2.96
CA VAL A 414 -18.65 -9.34 2.43
C VAL A 414 -18.38 -8.22 1.45
N ARG A 415 -17.33 -7.42 1.68
CA ARG A 415 -17.05 -6.22 0.88
C ARG A 415 -18.32 -5.33 0.77
N SER A 416 -18.84 -5.12 -0.44
CA SER A 416 -20.07 -4.37 -0.72
C SER A 416 -21.35 -5.22 -0.78
N PHE A 417 -21.25 -6.55 -0.68
CA PHE A 417 -22.41 -7.44 -0.76
C PHE A 417 -22.99 -7.68 0.62
N VAL A 418 -24.30 -7.45 0.77
CA VAL A 418 -25.06 -7.72 2.00
C VAL A 418 -26.17 -8.70 1.67
N HIS A 419 -26.32 -9.74 2.48
CA HIS A 419 -27.48 -10.63 2.44
C HIS A 419 -28.12 -10.70 3.81
N SER A 420 -29.44 -10.75 3.87
CA SER A 420 -30.18 -10.88 5.12
C SER A 420 -31.22 -11.98 5.04
N ALA A 421 -31.36 -12.77 6.09
CA ALA A 421 -32.34 -13.83 6.19
C ALA A 421 -33.07 -13.79 7.54
N GLY A 422 -34.34 -14.19 7.52
CA GLY A 422 -35.18 -14.28 8.70
C GLY A 422 -35.09 -15.66 9.37
N PHE A 423 -35.17 -15.72 10.70
CA PHE A 423 -35.24 -16.95 11.48
C PHE A 423 -36.34 -16.86 12.54
N GLN A 424 -37.13 -17.93 12.65
CA GLN A 424 -38.21 -18.07 13.63
C GLN A 424 -37.76 -19.03 14.74
N VAL A 425 -37.71 -18.54 15.98
CA VAL A 425 -37.37 -19.36 17.14
C VAL A 425 -38.62 -20.13 17.56
N SER A 426 -38.72 -21.43 17.26
CA SER A 426 -39.93 -22.23 17.50
C SER A 426 -39.95 -22.89 18.88
N SER A 427 -41.12 -22.96 19.53
CA SER A 427 -41.30 -23.67 20.79
C SER A 427 -41.46 -25.19 20.59
N ALA A 428 -40.70 -26.01 21.30
CA ALA A 428 -40.93 -27.46 21.39
C ALA A 428 -42.20 -27.86 22.21
N PHE A 429 -43.05 -26.90 22.60
CA PHE A 429 -44.28 -27.14 23.38
C PHE A 429 -45.47 -26.28 22.90
N ALA A 430 -45.66 -26.14 21.59
CA ALA A 430 -46.92 -25.65 21.02
C ALA A 430 -47.77 -26.78 20.43
N ASP A 431 -47.81 -27.94 21.08
CA ASP A 431 -48.94 -28.86 20.92
C ASP A 431 -50.06 -28.41 21.87
N SER A 432 -50.79 -27.40 21.44
CA SER A 432 -52.21 -27.28 21.74
C SER A 432 -52.92 -27.10 20.40
N PRO A 433 -53.87 -27.97 20.06
CA PRO A 433 -54.41 -28.02 18.70
C PRO A 433 -55.19 -26.73 18.45
N VAL A 434 -54.61 -25.84 17.65
CA VAL A 434 -55.41 -24.82 16.96
C VAL A 434 -56.15 -25.59 15.87
N ALA A 435 -57.40 -25.92 16.16
CA ALA A 435 -58.29 -26.53 15.19
C ALA A 435 -58.34 -25.66 13.92
N GLU A 436 -58.09 -26.28 12.77
CA GLU A 436 -58.34 -25.69 11.46
C GLU A 436 -59.81 -25.27 11.36
N GLY A 437 -60.06 -23.98 11.46
CA GLY A 437 -61.34 -23.35 11.25
C GLY A 437 -61.13 -21.85 11.19
N GLY A 438 -61.23 -21.26 9.99
CA GLY A 438 -60.91 -19.87 9.75
C GLY A 438 -61.59 -18.88 10.71
N GLY A 439 -60.82 -17.85 11.10
CA GLY A 439 -61.30 -16.69 11.83
C GLY A 439 -60.42 -16.34 13.03
N LEU A 440 -59.72 -15.20 12.95
CA LEU A 440 -59.21 -14.39 14.08
C LEU A 440 -58.68 -15.16 15.31
N ALA A 441 -57.35 -15.24 15.41
CA ALA A 441 -56.70 -15.59 16.66
C ALA A 441 -56.91 -14.46 17.69
N VAL A 442 -57.67 -14.74 18.76
CA VAL A 442 -57.79 -13.84 19.90
C VAL A 442 -56.70 -14.20 20.90
N SER A 443 -55.67 -13.37 20.97
CA SER A 443 -54.68 -13.41 22.06
C SER A 443 -55.23 -12.63 23.26
N VAL A 444 -55.14 -13.22 24.46
CA VAL A 444 -55.38 -12.53 25.74
C VAL A 444 -54.17 -11.71 26.21
N GLY A 445 -53.06 -11.76 25.47
CA GLY A 445 -51.93 -10.84 25.62
C GLY A 445 -52.19 -9.53 24.90
N ARG A 446 -51.61 -8.42 25.38
CA ARG A 446 -51.62 -7.15 24.63
C ARG A 446 -50.98 -7.37 23.25
N VAL A 447 -51.78 -7.28 22.19
CA VAL A 447 -51.31 -7.12 20.81
C VAL A 447 -51.14 -5.63 20.53
N GLY A 448 -50.03 -5.07 21.01
CA GLY A 448 -49.55 -3.76 20.59
C GLY A 448 -48.68 -3.90 19.34
N GLY A 449 -48.74 -2.94 18.42
CA GLY A 449 -47.72 -2.84 17.37
C GLY A 449 -46.37 -2.62 18.03
N ARG A 450 -45.47 -3.59 17.86
CA ARG A 450 -44.06 -3.48 18.23
C ARG A 450 -43.36 -2.64 17.16
N ASP A 451 -42.47 -1.75 17.59
CA ASP A 451 -41.63 -1.09 16.60
C ASP A 451 -40.59 -2.12 16.10
N GLN A 452 -40.10 -1.91 14.89
CA GLN A 452 -39.19 -2.84 14.22
C GLN A 452 -37.83 -2.20 13.94
N PHE A 453 -37.58 -1.02 14.52
CA PHE A 453 -36.41 -0.21 14.20
C PHE A 453 -35.54 -0.10 15.44
N PRO A 454 -34.39 -0.81 15.49
CA PRO A 454 -33.48 -0.68 16.63
C PRO A 454 -32.96 0.75 16.78
N PRO A 455 -32.56 1.16 18.01
CA PRO A 455 -32.00 2.48 18.22
C PRO A 455 -30.62 2.58 17.57
N ALA A 456 -30.08 3.78 17.39
CA ALA A 456 -28.68 3.97 17.02
C ALA A 456 -27.76 3.29 18.05
N PRO A 457 -26.62 2.71 17.63
CA PRO A 457 -25.71 2.09 18.59
C PRO A 457 -24.99 3.16 19.45
N PRO A 458 -24.57 2.81 20.68
CA PRO A 458 -23.57 3.61 21.39
C PRO A 458 -22.23 3.58 20.63
N THR A 459 -21.41 4.60 20.81
CA THR A 459 -20.10 4.75 20.14
C THR A 459 -18.97 4.96 21.14
N ASP A 460 -17.71 5.01 20.68
CA ASP A 460 -16.53 5.28 21.52
C ASP A 460 -16.43 4.39 22.77
N ILE A 461 -16.68 3.09 22.63
CA ILE A 461 -16.59 2.15 23.74
C ILE A 461 -15.13 2.02 24.18
N GLU A 462 -14.87 2.29 25.46
CA GLU A 462 -13.55 2.25 26.07
C GLU A 462 -13.59 1.43 27.36
N ALA A 463 -12.65 0.51 27.52
CA ALA A 463 -12.44 -0.27 28.72
C ALA A 463 -11.12 0.14 29.38
N ARG A 464 -11.15 0.44 30.68
CA ARG A 464 -9.97 0.83 31.46
C ARG A 464 -9.83 -0.05 32.67
N ASN A 465 -8.66 -0.65 32.84
CA ASN A 465 -8.34 -1.38 34.05
C ASN A 465 -8.21 -0.42 35.23
N LEU A 466 -8.94 -0.64 36.30
CA LEU A 466 -8.75 -0.01 37.60
C LEU A 466 -8.32 -1.09 38.60
N GLN A 467 -7.69 -0.72 39.71
CA GLN A 467 -7.06 -1.67 40.65
C GLN A 467 -7.95 -2.86 41.06
N ASP A 468 -9.26 -2.67 41.19
CA ASP A 468 -10.20 -3.73 41.65
C ASP A 468 -11.37 -4.00 40.69
N GLN A 469 -11.43 -3.32 39.52
CA GLN A 469 -12.57 -3.39 38.60
C GLN A 469 -12.21 -2.85 37.21
N VAL A 470 -12.94 -3.25 36.17
CA VAL A 470 -12.82 -2.60 34.85
C VAL A 470 -13.91 -1.54 34.73
N GLU A 471 -13.54 -0.32 34.35
CA GLU A 471 -14.50 0.70 33.96
C GLU A 471 -14.73 0.62 32.44
N ILE A 472 -15.99 0.44 32.04
CA ILE A 472 -16.43 0.49 30.64
C ILE A 472 -17.17 1.81 30.45
N ARG A 473 -16.75 2.63 29.49
CA ARG A 473 -17.42 3.90 29.10
C ARG A 473 -17.81 3.88 27.64
N TRP A 474 -18.82 4.65 27.27
CA TRP A 474 -19.25 4.86 25.90
C TRP A 474 -19.91 6.22 25.70
N THR A 475 -19.94 6.68 24.46
CA THR A 475 -20.81 7.77 24.02
C THR A 475 -22.23 7.22 23.86
N LEU A 476 -23.21 7.89 24.48
CA LEU A 476 -24.63 7.52 24.42
C LEU A 476 -25.11 7.40 22.97
N SER A 477 -26.11 6.54 22.75
CA SER A 477 -26.83 6.47 21.48
C SER A 477 -27.40 7.83 21.10
N ALA A 478 -27.39 8.16 19.81
CA ALA A 478 -28.06 9.35 19.29
C ALA A 478 -29.57 9.38 19.59
N ASP A 479 -30.17 8.20 19.81
CA ASP A 479 -31.59 8.03 20.12
C ASP A 479 -31.88 7.97 21.64
N ASP A 480 -30.85 8.16 22.49
CA ASP A 480 -31.01 8.28 23.94
C ASP A 480 -31.48 9.68 24.35
N VAL A 481 -32.66 10.01 23.85
CA VAL A 481 -33.40 11.25 24.10
C VAL A 481 -34.77 10.94 24.68
N ALA A 482 -35.39 11.93 25.33
CA ALA A 482 -36.74 11.75 25.87
C ALA A 482 -37.72 11.30 24.76
N PRO A 483 -38.65 10.36 25.04
CA PRO A 483 -39.57 9.82 24.04
C PRO A 483 -40.32 10.92 23.28
N VAL A 484 -40.18 10.94 21.96
CA VAL A 484 -40.79 11.95 21.10
C VAL A 484 -42.11 11.42 20.53
N TRP A 485 -43.15 12.25 20.59
CA TRP A 485 -44.42 11.97 19.95
C TRP A 485 -44.44 12.62 18.57
N PHE A 486 -44.82 11.86 17.55
CA PHE A 486 -45.01 12.39 16.20
C PHE A 486 -46.37 11.97 15.64
N ASP A 487 -46.96 12.86 14.84
CA ASP A 487 -48.27 12.62 14.22
C ASP A 487 -48.07 11.82 12.92
N TYR A 488 -48.76 10.69 12.80
CA TYR A 488 -48.78 9.83 11.60
C TYR A 488 -50.23 9.62 11.16
N GLY A 489 -50.68 10.45 10.21
CA GLY A 489 -52.10 10.54 9.85
C GLY A 489 -52.93 11.03 11.04
N ASP A 490 -54.05 10.37 11.32
CA ASP A 490 -54.94 10.69 12.45
C ASP A 490 -54.48 10.08 13.79
N ARG A 491 -53.25 9.52 13.84
CA ARG A 491 -52.72 8.83 15.03
C ARG A 491 -51.47 9.53 15.55
N ARG A 492 -51.31 9.49 16.87
CA ARG A 492 -50.04 9.81 17.54
C ARG A 492 -49.24 8.55 17.76
N VAL A 493 -48.04 8.51 17.18
CA VAL A 493 -47.09 7.41 17.37
C VAL A 493 -46.00 7.90 18.31
N ARG A 494 -45.62 7.03 19.25
CA ARG A 494 -44.54 7.27 20.19
C ARG A 494 -43.29 6.62 19.62
N GLN A 495 -42.24 7.40 19.35
CA GLN A 495 -40.91 6.82 19.22
C GLN A 495 -40.42 6.50 20.63
N LEU A 496 -40.16 5.22 20.90
CA LEU A 496 -39.43 4.85 22.10
C LEU A 496 -37.98 5.30 21.87
N GLY A 497 -37.46 6.13 22.76
CA GLY A 497 -36.01 6.34 22.83
C GLY A 497 -35.36 5.10 23.45
N VAL A 498 -34.05 5.16 23.66
CA VAL A 498 -33.33 4.08 24.35
C VAL A 498 -33.98 3.76 25.71
N TYR A 499 -34.30 2.49 25.92
CA TYR A 499 -34.78 1.93 27.19
C TYR A 499 -33.61 1.64 28.15
N GLY A 500 -32.44 1.33 27.62
CA GLY A 500 -31.22 1.16 28.39
C GLY A 500 -30.06 0.66 27.55
N TYR A 501 -28.96 0.36 28.23
CA TYR A 501 -27.79 -0.26 27.63
C TYR A 501 -27.49 -1.60 28.28
N ARG A 502 -27.06 -2.56 27.46
CA ARG A 502 -26.57 -3.86 27.89
C ARG A 502 -25.08 -3.92 27.72
N VAL A 503 -24.39 -4.46 28.71
CA VAL A 503 -22.94 -4.58 28.71
C VAL A 503 -22.58 -6.05 28.65
N TYR A 504 -21.74 -6.38 27.67
CA TYR A 504 -21.25 -7.73 27.46
C TYR A 504 -19.74 -7.77 27.61
N ARG A 505 -19.25 -8.94 28.03
CA ARG A 505 -17.84 -9.23 28.22
C ARG A 505 -17.46 -10.51 27.49
N SER A 506 -16.28 -10.53 26.90
CA SER A 506 -15.60 -11.73 26.42
C SER A 506 -14.23 -11.77 27.09
N ARG A 507 -13.75 -12.96 27.50
CA ARG A 507 -12.45 -13.15 28.17
C ARG A 507 -11.36 -13.72 27.26
N ASP A 508 -11.76 -14.20 26.08
CA ASP A 508 -10.99 -15.07 25.20
C ASP A 508 -11.31 -14.80 23.71
N ARG A 509 -12.03 -13.71 23.42
CA ARG A 509 -12.47 -13.32 22.06
C ARG A 509 -13.42 -14.31 21.37
N THR A 510 -13.92 -15.34 22.06
CA THR A 510 -14.81 -16.34 21.46
C THR A 510 -16.29 -15.98 21.67
N PHE A 511 -16.71 -15.82 22.92
CA PHE A 511 -18.10 -15.57 23.29
C PHE A 511 -18.26 -14.35 24.18
N TYR A 512 -19.33 -13.59 23.93
CA TYR A 512 -19.79 -12.50 24.78
C TYR A 512 -20.88 -12.98 25.72
N GLU A 513 -20.67 -12.80 27.02
CA GLU A 513 -21.69 -12.98 28.05
C GLU A 513 -22.23 -11.62 28.49
N GLU A 514 -23.53 -11.55 28.80
CA GLU A 514 -24.13 -10.33 29.36
C GLU A 514 -23.72 -10.19 30.83
N ILE A 515 -22.97 -9.13 31.16
CA ILE A 515 -22.48 -8.88 32.53
C ILE A 515 -23.29 -7.82 33.28
N GLY A 516 -24.17 -7.09 32.59
CA GLY A 516 -25.03 -6.10 33.25
C GLY A 516 -25.88 -5.26 32.31
N ARG A 517 -26.76 -4.47 32.94
CA ARG A 517 -27.63 -3.50 32.26
C ARG A 517 -27.66 -2.18 33.01
N VAL A 518 -27.79 -1.09 32.27
CA VAL A 518 -27.97 0.25 32.82
C VAL A 518 -29.15 0.96 32.14
N GLY A 519 -29.76 1.91 32.84
CA GLY A 519 -30.88 2.70 32.30
C GLY A 519 -30.45 3.72 31.23
N PRO A 520 -31.40 4.45 30.65
CA PRO A 520 -31.11 5.49 29.68
C PRO A 520 -30.32 6.64 30.31
N GLY A 521 -29.49 7.32 29.53
CA GLY A 521 -28.61 8.39 29.99
C GLY A 521 -27.40 7.93 30.81
N VAL A 522 -27.19 6.63 30.99
CA VAL A 522 -26.01 6.09 31.68
C VAL A 522 -24.93 5.75 30.64
N ASP A 523 -23.74 6.32 30.83
CA ASP A 523 -22.60 6.27 29.90
C ASP A 523 -21.45 5.36 30.36
N ARG A 524 -21.65 4.63 31.47
CA ARG A 524 -20.61 3.84 32.11
C ARG A 524 -21.13 2.62 32.87
N TYR A 525 -20.28 1.61 32.98
CA TYR A 525 -20.50 0.40 33.78
C TYR A 525 -19.19 -0.03 34.46
N PHE A 526 -19.31 -0.66 35.63
CA PHE A 526 -18.15 -1.20 36.36
C PHE A 526 -18.27 -2.71 36.46
N ASP A 527 -17.37 -3.43 35.80
CA ASP A 527 -17.23 -4.88 35.95
C ASP A 527 -16.40 -5.18 37.20
N ARG A 528 -17.07 -5.72 38.23
CA ARG A 528 -16.50 -6.02 39.56
C ARG A 528 -16.27 -7.51 39.79
N THR A 529 -16.42 -8.33 38.75
CA THR A 529 -16.20 -9.78 38.88
C THR A 529 -14.74 -10.02 39.27
N ARG A 530 -14.44 -11.01 40.14
CA ARG A 530 -13.04 -11.42 40.49
C ARG A 530 -12.28 -11.57 39.17
N GLN A 531 -11.40 -10.61 38.90
CA GLN A 531 -10.69 -10.56 37.66
C GLN A 531 -9.64 -11.66 37.72
N VAL A 532 -9.85 -12.69 36.90
CA VAL A 532 -8.88 -13.75 36.69
C VAL A 532 -8.10 -13.36 35.46
N ASP A 533 -6.85 -13.75 35.38
CA ASP A 533 -5.93 -13.20 34.39
C ASP A 533 -6.39 -13.49 32.97
N GLY A 534 -6.17 -12.53 32.07
CA GLY A 534 -6.54 -12.66 30.67
C GLY A 534 -6.98 -11.37 29.98
N THR A 535 -7.34 -11.51 28.71
CA THR A 535 -7.75 -10.41 27.84
C THR A 535 -9.26 -10.24 27.88
N TYR A 536 -9.75 -9.18 28.53
CA TYR A 536 -11.16 -8.87 28.54
C TYR A 536 -11.54 -7.90 27.43
N ARG A 537 -12.63 -8.18 26.73
CA ARG A 537 -13.16 -7.35 25.65
C ARG A 537 -14.63 -7.06 25.88
N TYR A 538 -15.01 -5.80 25.71
CA TYR A 538 -16.35 -5.34 26.04
C TYR A 538 -17.15 -4.94 24.80
N LYS A 539 -18.47 -5.12 24.90
CA LYS A 539 -19.47 -4.61 23.95
C LYS A 539 -20.58 -3.94 24.74
N VAL A 540 -21.17 -2.90 24.13
CA VAL A 540 -22.32 -2.20 24.69
C VAL A 540 -23.40 -2.12 23.62
N LEU A 541 -24.60 -2.53 23.97
CA LEU A 541 -25.78 -2.54 23.09
C LEU A 541 -26.78 -1.51 23.61
N ALA A 542 -27.36 -0.69 22.73
CA ALA A 542 -28.56 0.08 23.05
C ALA A 542 -29.80 -0.78 22.79
N GLU A 543 -30.79 -0.71 23.70
CA GLU A 543 -32.10 -1.38 23.54
C GLU A 543 -33.25 -0.38 23.64
N ASP A 544 -34.34 -0.59 22.90
CA ASP A 544 -35.57 0.23 22.93
C ASP A 544 -36.83 -0.57 23.33
N GLN A 545 -36.62 -1.70 24.05
CA GLN A 545 -37.56 -2.71 24.58
C GLN A 545 -37.74 -3.95 23.71
N ASP A 546 -37.86 -3.80 22.39
CA ASP A 546 -38.12 -4.89 21.45
C ASP A 546 -37.02 -5.08 20.40
N ASN A 547 -36.09 -4.13 20.25
CA ASN A 547 -34.94 -4.23 19.34
C ASN A 547 -33.63 -3.79 20.00
N TRP A 548 -32.50 -4.31 19.52
CA TRP A 548 -31.16 -3.98 20.00
C TRP A 548 -30.23 -3.53 18.87
N ARG A 549 -29.26 -2.69 19.21
CA ARG A 549 -28.18 -2.30 18.30
C ARG A 549 -26.84 -2.26 18.98
N GLU A 550 -25.87 -2.90 18.34
CA GLU A 550 -24.44 -2.78 18.67
C GLU A 550 -23.67 -2.03 17.59
N MET A 551 -22.54 -1.47 17.99
CA MET A 551 -21.57 -0.87 17.07
C MET A 551 -20.75 -1.96 16.38
N VAL A 552 -20.49 -1.76 15.10
CA VAL A 552 -19.53 -2.58 14.34
C VAL A 552 -18.12 -2.14 14.70
N ILE A 553 -17.33 -3.02 15.29
CA ILE A 553 -15.93 -2.75 15.62
C ILE A 553 -15.08 -3.84 14.99
N LEU A 554 -14.24 -3.46 14.01
CA LEU A 554 -13.39 -4.38 13.28
C LEU A 554 -12.22 -4.84 14.16
N PRO A 555 -11.89 -6.14 14.21
CA PRO A 555 -10.74 -6.63 14.95
C PRO A 555 -9.44 -5.90 14.58
N GLY A 556 -8.65 -5.53 15.58
CA GLY A 556 -7.34 -4.89 15.39
C GLY A 556 -7.36 -3.39 15.10
N THR A 557 -8.54 -2.74 15.00
CA THR A 557 -8.59 -1.27 14.91
C THR A 557 -8.34 -0.61 16.26
N THR A 558 -8.13 0.70 16.25
CA THR A 558 -7.98 1.47 17.49
C THR A 558 -9.20 1.36 18.39
N GLU A 559 -10.42 1.30 17.83
CA GLU A 559 -11.66 1.08 18.57
C GLU A 559 -11.72 -0.32 19.21
N ASP A 560 -11.21 -1.33 18.51
CA ASP A 560 -11.12 -2.70 19.05
C ASP A 560 -10.11 -2.81 20.19
N MET A 561 -8.98 -2.09 20.07
CA MET A 561 -8.00 -1.98 21.14
C MET A 561 -8.57 -1.22 22.35
N ARG A 562 -9.33 -0.14 22.15
CA ARG A 562 -9.89 0.69 23.23
C ARG A 562 -10.89 -0.04 24.12
N ARG A 563 -11.69 -0.96 23.56
CA ARG A 563 -12.65 -1.78 24.33
C ARG A 563 -12.03 -3.07 24.89
N THR A 564 -10.73 -3.27 24.69
CA THR A 564 -9.97 -4.44 25.16
C THR A 564 -9.07 -4.02 26.31
N VAL A 565 -9.03 -4.84 27.36
CA VAL A 565 -8.19 -4.63 28.53
C VAL A 565 -7.49 -5.93 28.89
N MET A 566 -6.18 -5.85 29.11
CA MET A 566 -5.42 -6.94 29.69
C MET A 566 -5.51 -6.82 31.21
N ILE A 567 -5.95 -7.88 31.88
CA ILE A 567 -5.88 -7.97 33.33
C ILE A 567 -4.81 -9.00 33.63
N ASP A 568 -3.68 -8.48 34.11
CA ASP A 568 -2.47 -9.23 34.38
C ASP A 568 -2.40 -9.48 35.89
N SER A 569 -2.70 -10.69 36.31
CA SER A 569 -1.77 -11.38 37.19
C SER A 569 -0.97 -12.31 36.28
N ALA A 570 0.31 -12.01 36.17
CA ALA A 570 1.31 -13.04 36.03
C ALA A 570 1.38 -13.89 34.75
N VAL A 571 1.49 -13.28 33.57
CA VAL A 571 2.20 -13.97 32.48
C VAL A 571 3.66 -14.10 32.90
N GLY A 572 4.15 -15.34 32.97
CA GLY A 572 5.58 -15.60 33.16
C GLY A 572 6.37 -14.83 32.12
N VAL A 573 7.18 -13.85 32.53
CA VAL A 573 8.03 -13.10 31.59
C VAL A 573 9.47 -13.58 31.71
N ASP A 574 10.17 -13.63 30.58
CA ASP A 574 11.61 -13.85 30.59
C ASP A 574 12.36 -12.60 31.11
N ALA A 575 13.68 -12.71 31.28
CA ALA A 575 14.51 -11.59 31.76
C ALA A 575 14.49 -10.36 30.83
N GLY A 576 14.00 -10.50 29.59
CA GLY A 576 13.80 -9.43 28.62
C GLY A 576 12.39 -8.84 28.60
N GLY A 577 11.46 -9.36 29.41
CA GLY A 577 10.06 -8.95 29.44
C GLY A 577 9.21 -9.56 28.33
N ALA A 578 9.70 -10.58 27.63
CA ALA A 578 8.91 -11.32 26.65
C ALA A 578 8.00 -12.35 27.35
N PRO A 579 6.75 -12.54 26.88
CA PRO A 579 5.83 -13.50 27.48
C PRO A 579 6.31 -14.95 27.22
N ILE A 580 6.21 -15.79 28.25
CA ILE A 580 6.44 -17.23 28.22
C ILE A 580 5.07 -17.91 28.34
N TYR A 581 4.71 -18.69 27.32
CA TYR A 581 3.48 -19.48 27.30
C TYR A 581 3.75 -20.91 27.79
N GLY A 582 2.72 -21.61 28.26
CA GLY A 582 2.82 -23.02 28.64
C GLY A 582 3.17 -23.29 30.11
N LEU A 583 3.05 -22.30 30.98
CA LEU A 583 3.13 -22.45 32.44
C LEU A 583 1.74 -22.83 32.99
N PHE A 584 1.49 -24.13 33.17
CA PHE A 584 0.19 -24.67 33.57
C PHE A 584 0.11 -25.03 35.05
N ASP A 585 1.23 -25.27 35.70
CA ASP A 585 1.29 -25.53 37.15
C ASP A 585 1.62 -24.25 37.94
N GLU A 586 2.13 -24.31 39.18
CA GLU A 586 2.46 -23.12 40.00
C GLU A 586 3.96 -22.74 40.01
N ASP A 587 4.82 -23.40 39.24
CA ASP A 587 6.27 -23.11 39.22
C ASP A 587 6.64 -21.98 38.24
N LEU A 588 7.88 -21.82 37.81
CA LEU A 588 8.24 -20.74 36.88
C LEU A 588 8.92 -21.25 35.61
N ASP A 589 8.83 -22.52 35.30
CA ASP A 589 9.59 -23.14 34.21
C ASP A 589 8.71 -24.05 33.35
N VAL A 590 8.77 -23.85 32.03
CA VAL A 590 7.99 -24.67 31.10
C VAL A 590 8.68 -26.02 30.94
N ASP A 591 8.16 -27.06 31.59
CA ASP A 591 8.83 -28.35 31.66
C ASP A 591 7.92 -29.58 31.41
N LEU A 592 8.36 -30.77 31.80
CA LEU A 592 7.60 -32.00 31.57
C LEU A 592 6.31 -32.06 32.40
N ASP A 593 6.24 -31.41 33.55
CA ASP A 593 5.05 -31.40 34.40
C ASP A 593 3.94 -30.57 33.74
N ASP A 594 4.27 -29.44 33.11
CA ASP A 594 3.35 -28.70 32.22
C ASP A 594 2.91 -29.53 31.01
N PHE A 595 3.83 -30.27 30.39
CA PHE A 595 3.51 -31.14 29.27
C PHE A 595 2.49 -32.23 29.67
N PHE A 596 2.58 -32.79 30.87
CA PHE A 596 1.61 -33.78 31.33
C PHE A 596 0.22 -33.16 31.58
N LEU A 597 0.16 -31.93 32.09
CA LEU A 597 -1.10 -31.19 32.21
C LEU A 597 -1.72 -30.91 30.84
N PHE A 598 -0.93 -30.49 29.86
CA PHE A 598 -1.38 -30.32 28.48
C PHE A 598 -1.88 -31.63 27.85
N ALA A 599 -1.14 -32.72 28.04
CA ALA A 599 -1.49 -34.03 27.48
C ALA A 599 -2.84 -34.57 27.99
N ASP A 600 -3.21 -34.26 29.23
CA ASP A 600 -4.50 -34.65 29.82
C ASP A 600 -5.71 -33.96 29.12
N HIS A 601 -5.46 -32.80 28.51
CA HIS A 601 -6.44 -31.99 27.79
C HIS A 601 -6.32 -32.07 26.27
N PHE A 602 -5.36 -32.82 25.73
CA PHE A 602 -5.15 -32.97 24.29
C PHE A 602 -6.32 -33.69 23.61
N GLY A 603 -6.77 -33.14 22.48
CA GLY A 603 -7.89 -33.64 21.68
C GLY A 603 -9.27 -33.27 22.21
N ARG A 604 -9.36 -32.31 23.14
CA ARG A 604 -10.64 -31.78 23.65
C ARG A 604 -11.14 -30.63 22.80
N GLU A 605 -12.44 -30.59 22.59
CA GLU A 605 -13.10 -29.56 21.80
C GLU A 605 -14.13 -28.79 22.64
N LEU A 606 -14.32 -27.51 22.29
CA LEU A 606 -15.29 -26.65 22.94
C LEU A 606 -16.71 -27.23 22.90
N GLY A 607 -17.35 -27.34 24.07
CA GLY A 607 -18.67 -27.95 24.25
C GLY A 607 -18.61 -29.33 24.92
N GLU A 608 -17.43 -29.91 25.07
CA GLU A 608 -17.19 -31.04 25.98
C GLU A 608 -17.08 -30.56 27.43
N GLN A 609 -17.61 -31.35 28.39
CA GLN A 609 -17.58 -31.00 29.82
C GLN A 609 -16.16 -30.86 30.42
N ILE A 610 -15.14 -31.37 29.74
CA ILE A 610 -13.75 -31.46 30.22
C ILE A 610 -12.84 -30.54 29.42
N PHE A 611 -13.37 -29.79 28.45
CA PHE A 611 -12.59 -28.79 27.72
C PHE A 611 -12.18 -27.67 28.68
N ASP A 612 -10.88 -27.39 28.74
CA ASP A 612 -10.31 -26.30 29.52
C ASP A 612 -9.57 -25.36 28.55
N PRO A 613 -10.05 -24.11 28.39
CA PRO A 613 -9.45 -23.12 27.49
C PRO A 613 -8.00 -22.77 27.81
N LEU A 614 -7.49 -23.11 29.00
CA LEU A 614 -6.11 -22.84 29.38
C LEU A 614 -5.10 -23.56 28.46
N PHE A 615 -5.48 -24.70 27.88
CA PHE A 615 -4.60 -25.53 27.07
C PHE A 615 -4.71 -25.27 25.55
N ASP A 616 -5.62 -24.41 25.12
CA ASP A 616 -5.80 -23.95 23.73
C ASP A 616 -4.99 -22.66 23.52
N LEU A 617 -3.70 -22.82 23.21
CA LEU A 617 -2.71 -21.74 23.10
C LEU A 617 -2.83 -20.92 21.81
N ASP A 618 -3.41 -21.50 20.74
CA ASP A 618 -3.66 -20.83 19.46
C ASP A 618 -5.09 -20.28 19.30
N GLU A 619 -5.93 -20.51 20.32
CA GLU A 619 -7.29 -19.98 20.49
C GLU A 619 -8.27 -20.48 19.40
N SER A 620 -8.10 -21.71 18.91
CA SER A 620 -8.88 -22.29 17.80
C SER A 620 -10.18 -22.99 18.23
N GLY A 621 -10.36 -23.27 19.52
CA GLY A 621 -11.49 -24.00 20.09
C GLY A 621 -11.29 -25.51 20.17
N ALA A 622 -10.09 -26.00 19.90
CA ALA A 622 -9.67 -27.39 20.06
C ALA A 622 -8.24 -27.43 20.59
N VAL A 623 -7.96 -28.28 21.59
CA VAL A 623 -6.59 -28.51 22.06
C VAL A 623 -5.93 -29.52 21.13
N ASP A 624 -5.13 -29.05 20.17
CA ASP A 624 -4.58 -29.89 19.11
C ASP A 624 -3.07 -29.66 18.86
N PHE A 625 -2.58 -30.13 17.70
CA PHE A 625 -1.16 -30.06 17.38
C PHE A 625 -0.63 -28.62 17.22
N ALA A 626 -1.48 -27.65 16.88
CA ALA A 626 -1.09 -26.25 16.79
C ALA A 626 -0.68 -25.71 18.18
N ASP A 627 -1.46 -26.03 19.21
CA ASP A 627 -1.15 -25.69 20.60
C ASP A 627 0.10 -26.39 21.10
N PHE A 628 0.28 -27.65 20.73
CA PHE A 628 1.49 -28.40 21.07
C PHE A 628 2.76 -27.74 20.54
N PHE A 629 2.74 -27.18 19.33
CA PHE A 629 3.91 -26.49 18.78
C PHE A 629 4.22 -25.18 19.51
N LEU A 630 3.18 -24.44 19.93
CA LEU A 630 3.37 -23.24 20.77
C LEU A 630 3.95 -23.59 22.13
N LEU A 631 3.47 -24.66 22.78
CA LEU A 631 4.05 -25.17 24.03
C LEU A 631 5.53 -25.58 23.83
N ALA A 632 5.83 -26.29 22.74
CA ALA A 632 7.17 -26.78 22.44
C ALA A 632 8.18 -25.65 22.17
N ASP A 633 7.74 -24.53 21.58
CA ASP A 633 8.57 -23.35 21.32
C ASP A 633 9.06 -22.68 22.63
N HIS A 634 8.30 -22.85 23.71
CA HIS A 634 8.60 -22.30 25.03
C HIS A 634 9.23 -23.33 26.00
N PHE A 635 9.40 -24.58 25.58
CA PHE A 635 9.91 -25.65 26.43
C PHE A 635 11.35 -25.39 26.94
N GLY A 636 11.55 -25.50 28.25
CA GLY A 636 12.80 -25.21 28.94
C GLY A 636 13.08 -23.73 29.20
N GLN A 637 12.11 -22.84 28.94
CA GLN A 637 12.19 -21.43 29.34
C GLN A 637 11.76 -21.24 30.80
N GLN A 638 12.38 -20.29 31.49
CA GLN A 638 12.07 -19.95 32.88
C GLN A 638 11.66 -18.48 33.01
N ALA A 639 10.51 -18.25 33.63
CA ALA A 639 10.00 -16.94 33.98
C ALA A 639 10.72 -16.35 35.20
N VAL A 640 10.98 -15.05 35.18
CA VAL A 640 11.54 -14.30 36.34
C VAL A 640 10.47 -13.80 37.28
N SER A 641 9.23 -13.66 36.81
CA SER A 641 8.07 -13.41 37.64
C SER A 641 6.82 -13.92 36.94
N ARG A 642 5.92 -14.45 37.77
CA ARG A 642 4.51 -14.49 37.52
C ARG A 642 3.99 -13.15 38.04
#